data_AF-A0A7K9XZ89-F1
#
_entry.id   AF-A0A7K9XZ89-F1
#
_cell.length_a   1.000
_cell.length_b   1.000
_cell.length_c   1.000
_cell.angle_alpha   90.00
_cell.angle_beta   90.00
_cell.angle_gamma   90.00
#
_symmetry.space_group_name_H-M   'P 1'
#
loop_
_entity.id
_entity.type
_entity.pdbx_description
1 polymer ?
#
loop_
_entity_poly.entity_id
_entity_poly.type
_entity_poly.pdbx_seq_one_letter_code
_entity_poly.pdbx_strand_id
1 'polypeptide(L)'
;MGAALARAAQWTAAGSGTGTLEITPLNESLLNQIIKFVEDFSTKHPQEAAFVFREPLEWKTQLDCSVFGEGYEINGATVQSEAKGKDGQPLLLLTASTLSVRSFNQLSCFLQSATEKKLKEAQACLEANRDPIVKILGPEYGTVEEDTSMLPLLDKVKKDDPEAEMKMKISRLLHQLDLQLLNSSLKQISQDVRLNPAAVNNEVNLLKNFSGKGEDTILESLEYTSDYTFSNGCRAPPWRQVHGEICYLVIKPHDTDPLYITCSTAGVFLNGVSNNKGFRGVIHIFYVLNQKSINQITCVKAMLLIILNLFFFKGQLKGKDDIDYERKSSVYKDIVTFLRERSPRFVANMAKQRFLNFLLSCNNFDDVMSFPQQGREISCNDLQYWSSRTVILPYFWCKMPFKAYIKTTFEEVSESSSETEEDEEQLVRHQEGNTDLPSEYWGIQKLAKYLKGGNPTATVIALCSMRDFNLAQETCQLAIRDIGCLEVLINLLDTEEIKCQIGSLKILKEISQNTLIRHAIADLGGLEIMVKILDSPDKDLKCLAAETIANVARFKQARRTVRQHGGIKRLVGLLECVSVGSTNLTLYQAKDTEMARCGALALWSCSKSNKNKEAIRKAGGIPLLARWLKCSHADILTPVVGTLQECASEPSYRLAIRTEGMIENLVKNLSSEHEELQIHCARAIFKCAEDKETRDLVRQHGGLKPLSVLLGNSENKKLLAAVTGAIWKCAISGENVSRFREYKAVEALVELLTDQPEEVLVHVVGALGECCQEPINRTIIRKCGGIPPLVKLLTGTDQALLVNVTKAVGACATEPENMMIIDRLDGVRLLWSLLKNPNPDVQASAAWAICPCIENAKDAGEMVRSFVGGLELIVNLLKSKNKEVLASVCAAITNIAKDEENLAVITDHGVIPLLSKLTNTNNNKLRRHLAEAISHCCMWGSNRVAFGETKAVGPLVRYLKSNDPSVHRATAQALYQLSEDPSNCITMHENGVVKLLLAMVGSTDETLQEAAAGCIANIRRLALATEKAKYG
;
A
#
# COMPACT_ATOMS: atom_id res chain seq x y z
N MET A 1 -20.91 -29.26 8.70
CA MET A 1 -20.07 -29.90 9.74
C MET A 1 -19.78 -28.83 10.80
N GLY A 2 -19.99 -29.11 12.09
CA GLY A 2 -19.41 -28.24 13.13
C GLY A 2 -17.91 -28.05 12.85
N ALA A 3 -17.38 -26.84 13.03
CA ALA A 3 -16.00 -26.53 12.68
C ALA A 3 -15.02 -27.46 13.42
N ALA A 4 -15.33 -27.88 14.65
CA ALA A 4 -14.54 -28.87 15.39
C ALA A 4 -14.51 -30.24 14.71
N LEU A 5 -15.67 -30.77 14.27
CA LEU A 5 -15.75 -32.08 13.61
C LEU A 5 -15.13 -32.07 12.20
N ALA A 6 -15.16 -30.93 11.51
CA ALA A 6 -14.52 -30.76 10.21
C ALA A 6 -13.00 -30.59 10.31
N ARG A 7 -12.53 -29.83 11.31
CA ARG A 7 -11.15 -29.31 11.36
C ARG A 7 -10.26 -30.00 12.39
N ALA A 8 -10.83 -30.51 13.48
CA ALA A 8 -10.09 -31.11 14.60
C ALA A 8 -10.25 -32.63 14.69
N ALA A 9 -11.43 -33.19 14.35
CA ALA A 9 -11.64 -34.63 14.40
C ALA A 9 -10.82 -35.36 13.32
N GLN A 10 -10.33 -36.54 13.67
CA GLN A 10 -9.52 -37.38 12.80
C GLN A 10 -10.39 -38.40 12.06
N TRP A 11 -10.33 -38.38 10.74
CA TRP A 11 -11.15 -39.23 9.86
C TRP A 11 -10.25 -40.16 9.04
N THR A 12 -10.71 -41.38 8.79
CA THR A 12 -10.00 -42.34 7.93
C THR A 12 -9.90 -41.83 6.49
N ALA A 13 -8.73 -42.04 5.86
CA ALA A 13 -8.51 -41.65 4.46
C ALA A 13 -9.44 -42.44 3.52
N ALA A 14 -10.31 -41.73 2.81
CA ALA A 14 -11.37 -42.31 1.99
C ALA A 14 -10.84 -42.95 0.70
N GLY A 15 -10.34 -44.18 0.79
CA GLY A 15 -10.18 -45.07 -0.35
C GLY A 15 -11.53 -45.65 -0.77
N SER A 16 -12.34 -44.88 -1.50
CA SER A 16 -13.65 -45.26 -2.09
C SER A 16 -14.87 -45.46 -1.16
N GLY A 17 -14.80 -45.11 0.12
CA GLY A 17 -15.93 -45.16 1.06
C GLY A 17 -16.18 -43.85 1.82
N THR A 18 -17.31 -43.74 2.51
CA THR A 18 -17.57 -42.66 3.49
C THR A 18 -16.62 -42.85 4.68
N GLY A 19 -15.66 -41.93 4.88
CA GLY A 19 -14.71 -42.01 5.98
C GLY A 19 -15.39 -42.09 7.34
N THR A 20 -14.88 -42.98 8.20
CA THR A 20 -15.29 -43.18 9.60
C THR A 20 -14.38 -42.41 10.55
N LEU A 21 -14.87 -42.08 11.75
CA LEU A 21 -14.06 -41.46 12.80
C LEU A 21 -12.99 -42.47 13.27
N GLU A 22 -11.73 -42.05 13.29
CA GLU A 22 -10.63 -42.88 13.80
C GLU A 22 -10.75 -43.08 15.31
N ILE A 23 -10.34 -44.25 15.81
CA ILE A 23 -10.29 -44.53 17.25
C ILE A 23 -9.03 -43.86 17.81
N THR A 24 -9.16 -42.60 18.23
CA THR A 24 -8.07 -41.82 18.82
C THR A 24 -8.51 -41.17 20.14
N PRO A 25 -7.58 -40.91 21.08
CA PRO A 25 -7.90 -40.23 22.33
C PRO A 25 -8.55 -38.85 22.13
N LEU A 26 -8.19 -38.15 21.03
CA LEU A 26 -8.76 -36.88 20.65
C LEU A 26 -10.24 -37.02 20.22
N ASN A 27 -10.54 -37.98 19.35
CA ASN A 27 -11.92 -38.23 18.90
C ASN A 27 -12.79 -38.74 20.06
N GLU A 28 -12.27 -39.59 20.93
CA GLU A 28 -12.98 -40.05 22.12
C GLU A 28 -13.30 -38.89 23.09
N SER A 29 -12.34 -37.98 23.28
CA SER A 29 -12.53 -36.74 24.05
C SER A 29 -13.58 -35.80 23.45
N LEU A 30 -13.57 -35.63 22.12
CA LEU A 30 -14.58 -34.85 21.39
C LEU A 30 -15.97 -35.46 21.55
N LEU A 31 -16.10 -36.77 21.34
CA LEU A 31 -17.36 -37.49 21.48
C LEU A 31 -17.91 -37.40 22.90
N ASN A 32 -17.07 -37.56 23.93
CA ASN A 32 -17.49 -37.43 25.33
C ASN A 32 -17.99 -36.03 25.67
N GLN A 33 -17.37 -34.97 25.12
CA GLN A 33 -17.83 -33.60 25.31
C GLN A 33 -19.18 -33.35 24.62
N ILE A 34 -19.37 -33.88 23.42
CA ILE A 34 -20.64 -33.81 22.69
C ILE A 34 -21.75 -34.57 23.45
N ILE A 35 -21.48 -35.79 23.90
CA ILE A 35 -22.41 -36.60 24.71
C ILE A 35 -22.83 -35.82 25.95
N LYS A 36 -21.86 -35.29 26.70
CA LYS A 36 -22.13 -34.50 27.90
C LYS A 36 -22.97 -33.26 27.61
N PHE A 37 -22.71 -32.56 26.50
CA PHE A 37 -23.52 -31.42 26.11
C PHE A 37 -24.96 -31.81 25.84
N VAL A 38 -25.21 -32.90 25.10
CA VAL A 38 -26.56 -33.36 24.76
C VAL A 38 -27.31 -33.87 25.99
N GLU A 39 -26.64 -34.59 26.89
CA GLU A 39 -27.22 -35.05 28.16
C GLU A 39 -27.64 -33.86 29.04
N ASP A 40 -26.78 -32.85 29.16
CA ASP A 40 -27.03 -31.63 29.92
C ASP A 40 -28.01 -30.67 29.22
N PHE A 41 -28.28 -30.85 27.93
CA PHE A 41 -29.03 -29.87 27.14
C PHE A 41 -30.47 -29.72 27.63
N SER A 42 -31.16 -30.84 27.87
CA SER A 42 -32.54 -30.83 28.36
C SER A 42 -32.70 -30.21 29.75
N THR A 43 -31.68 -30.33 30.61
CA THR A 43 -31.73 -29.78 31.97
C THR A 43 -31.35 -28.31 32.02
N LYS A 44 -30.39 -27.86 31.19
CA LYS A 44 -29.94 -26.47 31.13
C LYS A 44 -30.81 -25.57 30.24
N HIS A 45 -31.39 -26.14 29.17
CA HIS A 45 -32.10 -25.41 28.13
C HIS A 45 -33.43 -26.12 27.76
N PRO A 46 -34.40 -26.19 28.70
CA PRO A 46 -35.62 -27.00 28.51
C PRO A 46 -36.51 -26.49 27.37
N GLN A 47 -36.53 -25.19 27.10
CA GLN A 47 -37.31 -24.60 26.01
C GLN A 47 -36.70 -24.94 24.65
N GLU A 48 -35.39 -24.82 24.52
CA GLU A 48 -34.63 -25.16 23.32
C GLU A 48 -34.61 -26.69 23.09
N ALA A 49 -34.64 -27.50 24.14
CA ALA A 49 -34.65 -28.96 24.04
C ALA A 49 -35.92 -29.52 23.39
N ALA A 50 -37.04 -28.81 23.53
CA ALA A 50 -38.32 -29.13 22.91
C ALA A 50 -38.41 -28.73 21.43
N PHE A 51 -37.39 -28.03 20.90
CA PHE A 51 -37.35 -27.63 19.51
C PHE A 51 -37.33 -28.85 18.58
N VAL A 52 -38.23 -28.86 17.60
CA VAL A 52 -38.34 -29.93 16.60
C VAL A 52 -37.41 -29.63 15.45
N PHE A 53 -36.49 -30.54 15.17
CA PHE A 53 -35.52 -30.43 14.07
C PHE A 53 -36.22 -30.34 12.72
N ARG A 54 -35.63 -29.56 11.80
CA ARG A 54 -36.13 -29.43 10.43
C ARG A 54 -36.12 -30.77 9.69
N GLU A 55 -35.05 -31.53 9.85
CA GLU A 55 -34.87 -32.89 9.36
C GLU A 55 -34.40 -33.81 10.50
N PRO A 56 -34.81 -35.10 10.53
CA PRO A 56 -34.36 -36.02 11.55
C PRO A 56 -32.87 -36.35 11.44
N LEU A 57 -32.23 -36.52 12.60
CA LEU A 57 -30.95 -37.20 12.69
C LEU A 57 -31.19 -38.70 12.63
N GLU A 58 -30.58 -39.37 11.66
CA GLU A 58 -30.83 -40.79 11.37
C GLU A 58 -29.52 -41.58 11.35
N TRP A 59 -29.49 -42.72 12.04
CA TRP A 59 -28.33 -43.62 12.02
C TRP A 59 -28.73 -45.06 12.35
N LYS A 60 -27.80 -46.00 12.10
CA LYS A 60 -28.00 -47.39 12.47
C LYS A 60 -27.60 -47.62 13.93
N THR A 61 -28.52 -48.11 14.74
CA THR A 61 -28.30 -48.39 16.16
C THR A 61 -28.06 -49.87 16.41
N GLN A 62 -27.29 -50.20 17.45
CA GLN A 62 -27.10 -51.58 17.94
C GLN A 62 -27.84 -51.81 19.27
N LEU A 63 -28.76 -50.93 19.62
CA LEU A 63 -29.62 -51.06 20.79
C LEU A 63 -30.87 -51.86 20.44
N ASP A 64 -31.28 -52.68 21.41
CA ASP A 64 -32.49 -53.49 21.33
C ASP A 64 -33.71 -52.65 21.80
N CYS A 65 -34.91 -52.98 21.31
CA CYS A 65 -36.14 -52.28 21.69
C CYS A 65 -36.40 -52.33 23.22
N SER A 66 -35.86 -53.33 23.93
CA SER A 66 -35.94 -53.46 25.40
C SER A 66 -35.27 -52.34 26.20
N VAL A 67 -34.46 -51.49 25.55
CA VAL A 67 -33.76 -50.37 26.20
C VAL A 67 -34.68 -49.15 26.41
N PHE A 68 -35.84 -49.12 25.76
CA PHE A 68 -36.82 -48.03 25.88
C PHE A 68 -37.86 -48.36 26.97
N GLY A 69 -38.08 -47.41 27.88
CA GLY A 69 -38.98 -47.55 29.03
C GLY A 69 -40.24 -46.68 28.91
N GLU A 70 -40.68 -46.10 30.03
CA GLU A 70 -41.83 -45.18 30.08
C GLU A 70 -41.65 -43.99 29.11
N GLY A 71 -42.71 -43.61 28.40
CA GLY A 71 -42.69 -42.56 27.38
C GLY A 71 -42.50 -43.05 25.94
N TYR A 72 -42.41 -44.36 25.71
CA TYR A 72 -42.30 -44.98 24.39
C TYR A 72 -43.28 -46.14 24.18
N GLU A 73 -43.91 -46.17 23.02
CA GLU A 73 -44.75 -47.27 22.56
C GLU A 73 -43.91 -48.28 21.78
N ILE A 74 -43.89 -49.54 22.23
CA ILE A 74 -43.10 -50.62 21.62
C ILE A 74 -44.05 -51.59 20.91
N ASN A 75 -43.95 -51.65 19.58
CA ASN A 75 -44.74 -52.54 18.72
C ASN A 75 -43.80 -53.48 17.93
N GLY A 76 -43.44 -54.61 18.54
CA GLY A 76 -42.51 -55.57 17.95
C GLY A 76 -41.11 -54.99 17.75
N ALA A 77 -40.67 -54.86 16.50
CA ALA A 77 -39.36 -54.29 16.13
C ALA A 77 -39.38 -52.76 15.89
N THR A 78 -40.44 -52.08 16.34
CA THR A 78 -40.62 -50.64 16.18
C THR A 78 -40.83 -49.97 17.54
N VAL A 79 -40.11 -48.88 17.80
CA VAL A 79 -40.28 -48.05 19.00
C VAL A 79 -40.65 -46.64 18.58
N GLN A 80 -41.67 -46.05 19.18
CA GLN A 80 -42.10 -44.68 18.91
C GLN A 80 -42.23 -43.90 20.22
N SER A 81 -41.77 -42.64 20.26
CA SER A 81 -42.01 -41.77 21.42
C SER A 81 -43.48 -41.35 21.50
N GLU A 82 -44.02 -41.29 22.71
CA GLU A 82 -45.35 -40.69 22.97
C GLU A 82 -45.38 -39.20 22.58
N ALA A 83 -44.24 -38.51 22.72
CA ALA A 83 -44.07 -37.13 22.28
C ALA A 83 -44.10 -37.04 20.75
N LYS A 84 -45.02 -36.21 20.22
CA LYS A 84 -45.22 -36.00 18.78
C LYS A 84 -44.97 -34.54 18.40
N GLY A 85 -44.48 -34.32 17.18
CA GLY A 85 -44.35 -32.99 16.58
C GLY A 85 -45.72 -32.39 16.21
N LYS A 86 -45.73 -31.13 15.75
CA LYS A 86 -46.95 -30.46 15.25
C LYS A 86 -47.58 -31.16 14.04
N ASP A 87 -46.79 -31.96 13.33
CA ASP A 87 -47.15 -32.80 12.19
C ASP A 87 -47.73 -34.18 12.60
N GLY A 88 -47.82 -34.47 13.90
CA GLY A 88 -48.32 -35.74 14.43
C GLY A 88 -47.32 -36.90 14.35
N GLN A 89 -46.10 -36.67 13.86
CA GLN A 89 -45.04 -37.67 13.79
C GLN A 89 -44.35 -37.82 15.15
N PRO A 90 -43.94 -39.04 15.55
CA PRO A 90 -43.17 -39.23 16.79
C PRO A 90 -41.81 -38.52 16.70
N LEU A 91 -41.37 -37.93 17.81
CA LEU A 91 -40.08 -37.24 17.90
C LEU A 91 -38.87 -38.20 17.99
N LEU A 92 -39.12 -39.47 18.31
CA LEU A 92 -38.18 -40.58 18.16
C LEU A 92 -38.88 -41.77 17.51
N LEU A 93 -38.27 -42.33 16.47
CA LEU A 93 -38.74 -43.53 15.78
C LEU A 93 -37.57 -44.49 15.57
N LEU A 94 -37.68 -45.69 16.12
CA LEU A 94 -36.80 -46.82 15.79
C LEU A 94 -37.58 -47.78 14.90
N THR A 95 -37.07 -48.05 13.69
CA THR A 95 -37.65 -49.07 12.81
C THR A 95 -36.56 -50.06 12.38
N ALA A 96 -36.73 -51.33 12.75
CA ALA A 96 -35.75 -52.39 12.54
C ALA A 96 -34.39 -52.11 13.22
N SER A 97 -33.49 -51.39 12.55
CA SER A 97 -32.17 -50.98 13.09
C SER A 97 -31.83 -49.51 12.82
N THR A 98 -32.77 -48.74 12.25
CA THR A 98 -32.57 -47.32 11.96
C THR A 98 -33.30 -46.50 13.01
N LEU A 99 -32.55 -45.68 13.74
CA LEU A 99 -33.09 -44.73 14.70
C LEU A 99 -33.19 -43.35 14.03
N SER A 100 -34.32 -42.69 14.22
CA SER A 100 -34.63 -41.35 13.72
C SER A 100 -35.04 -40.47 14.90
N VAL A 101 -34.32 -39.37 15.15
CA VAL A 101 -34.56 -38.46 16.28
C VAL A 101 -34.73 -37.02 15.81
N ARG A 102 -35.77 -36.35 16.32
CA ARG A 102 -36.21 -35.01 15.89
C ARG A 102 -36.19 -33.94 16.98
N SER A 103 -35.63 -34.20 18.16
CA SER A 103 -35.44 -33.17 19.18
C SER A 103 -34.26 -33.48 20.10
N PHE A 104 -33.68 -32.44 20.70
CA PHE A 104 -32.62 -32.62 21.70
C PHE A 104 -33.13 -33.33 22.95
N ASN A 105 -34.41 -33.16 23.31
CA ASN A 105 -34.99 -33.87 24.45
C ASN A 105 -34.97 -35.39 24.24
N GLN A 106 -35.39 -35.85 23.07
CA GLN A 106 -35.34 -37.27 22.72
C GLN A 106 -33.91 -37.80 22.55
N LEU A 107 -32.98 -36.99 22.03
CA LEU A 107 -31.55 -37.35 22.00
C LEU A 107 -30.98 -37.55 23.41
N SER A 108 -31.32 -36.67 24.34
CA SER A 108 -30.87 -36.75 25.74
C SER A 108 -31.43 -38.01 26.41
N CYS A 109 -32.73 -38.27 26.31
CA CYS A 109 -33.35 -39.49 26.83
C CYS A 109 -32.74 -40.75 26.21
N PHE A 110 -32.51 -40.76 24.90
CA PHE A 110 -31.88 -41.87 24.21
C PHE A 110 -30.45 -42.14 24.72
N LEU A 111 -29.62 -41.11 24.86
CA LEU A 111 -28.27 -41.26 25.39
C LEU A 111 -28.28 -41.77 26.83
N GLN A 112 -29.23 -41.33 27.66
CA GLN A 112 -29.39 -41.83 29.04
C GLN A 112 -29.70 -43.34 29.05
N SER A 113 -30.59 -43.81 28.17
CA SER A 113 -30.94 -45.23 28.04
C SER A 113 -29.82 -46.08 27.42
N ALA A 114 -28.98 -45.52 26.56
CA ALA A 114 -27.88 -46.23 25.90
C ALA A 114 -26.75 -46.68 26.86
N THR A 115 -26.72 -46.19 28.10
CA THR A 115 -25.78 -46.56 29.19
C THR A 115 -24.33 -46.75 28.74
N GLU A 116 -23.82 -47.98 28.58
CA GLU A 116 -22.44 -48.28 28.23
C GLU A 116 -22.12 -48.12 26.73
N LYS A 117 -23.15 -48.00 25.88
CA LYS A 117 -23.00 -47.89 24.41
C LYS A 117 -23.05 -46.45 23.88
N LYS A 118 -23.13 -45.43 24.76
CA LYS A 118 -23.25 -44.00 24.39
C LYS A 118 -22.21 -43.53 23.38
N LEU A 119 -20.94 -43.88 23.58
CA LEU A 119 -19.84 -43.49 22.68
C LEU A 119 -20.04 -44.02 21.26
N LYS A 120 -20.43 -45.28 21.12
CA LYS A 120 -20.66 -45.92 19.81
C LYS A 120 -21.87 -45.35 19.10
N GLU A 121 -22.95 -45.08 19.83
CA GLU A 121 -24.17 -44.48 19.26
C GLU A 121 -23.93 -43.02 18.84
N ALA A 122 -23.22 -42.23 19.65
CA ALA A 122 -22.84 -40.86 19.30
C ALA A 122 -21.94 -40.83 18.06
N GLN A 123 -20.97 -41.75 17.97
CA GLN A 123 -20.13 -41.91 16.78
C GLN A 123 -20.97 -42.24 15.53
N ALA A 124 -21.82 -43.28 15.60
CA ALA A 124 -22.67 -43.69 14.49
C ALA A 124 -23.63 -42.58 14.02
N CYS A 125 -24.16 -41.79 14.97
CA CYS A 125 -25.00 -40.63 14.68
C CYS A 125 -24.24 -39.56 13.89
N LEU A 126 -23.03 -39.18 14.34
CA LEU A 126 -22.22 -38.16 13.67
C LEU A 126 -21.67 -38.62 12.32
N GLU A 127 -21.33 -39.89 12.17
CA GLU A 127 -20.88 -40.48 10.89
C GLU A 127 -22.01 -40.48 9.84
N ALA A 128 -23.24 -40.78 10.26
CA ALA A 128 -24.42 -40.80 9.39
C ALA A 128 -24.98 -39.39 9.10
N ASN A 129 -24.76 -38.41 9.98
CA ASN A 129 -25.30 -37.06 9.88
C ASN A 129 -24.16 -36.02 9.80
N ARG A 130 -23.53 -35.92 8.62
CA ARG A 130 -22.33 -35.07 8.40
C ARG A 130 -22.55 -33.57 8.68
N ASP A 131 -23.77 -33.07 8.56
CA ASP A 131 -24.10 -31.71 8.94
C ASP A 131 -25.33 -31.66 9.85
N PRO A 132 -25.15 -31.95 11.14
CA PRO A 132 -26.27 -32.00 12.06
C PRO A 132 -26.92 -30.62 12.23
N ILE A 133 -26.17 -29.52 12.08
CA ILE A 133 -26.68 -28.16 12.21
C ILE A 133 -27.69 -27.85 11.09
N VAL A 134 -27.38 -28.25 9.84
CA VAL A 134 -28.29 -28.09 8.71
C VAL A 134 -29.59 -28.87 8.94
N LYS A 135 -29.49 -30.10 9.43
CA LYS A 135 -30.67 -30.92 9.75
C LYS A 135 -31.50 -30.33 10.90
N ILE A 136 -30.85 -29.77 11.91
CA ILE A 136 -31.53 -29.20 13.08
C ILE A 136 -32.20 -27.86 12.73
N LEU A 137 -31.44 -26.91 12.19
CA LEU A 137 -31.88 -25.51 12.03
C LEU A 137 -32.25 -25.12 10.59
N GLY A 138 -31.70 -25.81 9.59
CA GLY A 138 -31.90 -25.53 8.16
C GLY A 138 -30.61 -25.16 7.41
N PRO A 139 -30.65 -25.15 6.06
CA PRO A 139 -29.50 -24.85 5.21
C PRO A 139 -28.97 -23.43 5.41
N GLU A 140 -29.81 -22.47 5.82
CA GLU A 140 -29.37 -21.11 6.17
C GLU A 140 -28.44 -21.05 7.39
N TYR A 141 -28.36 -22.11 8.19
CA TYR A 141 -27.46 -22.25 9.35
C TYR A 141 -26.34 -23.28 9.11
N GLY A 142 -26.22 -23.82 7.89
CA GLY A 142 -25.11 -24.70 7.51
C GLY A 142 -23.76 -24.00 7.52
N THR A 143 -22.68 -24.75 7.29
CA THR A 143 -21.31 -24.19 7.27
C THR A 143 -21.22 -22.96 6.38
N VAL A 144 -21.22 -21.79 7.02
CA VAL A 144 -21.02 -20.48 6.41
C VAL A 144 -19.59 -20.45 5.85
N GLU A 145 -19.47 -20.19 4.55
CA GLU A 145 -18.19 -19.81 3.95
C GLU A 145 -17.73 -18.49 4.58
N GLU A 146 -16.82 -18.61 5.54
CA GLU A 146 -15.76 -17.72 6.06
C GLU A 146 -15.87 -16.18 6.15
N ASP A 147 -16.91 -15.49 5.69
CA ASP A 147 -16.91 -14.01 5.67
C ASP A 147 -18.15 -13.34 6.29
N THR A 148 -18.86 -14.00 7.21
CA THR A 148 -19.87 -13.30 8.02
C THR A 148 -19.70 -13.56 9.50
N SER A 149 -19.16 -12.56 10.21
CA SER A 149 -19.59 -12.27 11.58
C SER A 149 -21.11 -12.42 11.66
N MET A 150 -21.68 -12.89 12.78
CA MET A 150 -23.13 -13.09 13.00
C MET A 150 -24.04 -11.86 12.74
N LEU A 151 -23.49 -10.73 12.26
CA LEU A 151 -24.14 -9.46 11.95
C LEU A 151 -25.23 -9.51 10.84
N PRO A 152 -25.11 -10.20 9.70
CA PRO A 152 -26.19 -10.22 8.72
C PRO A 152 -27.35 -11.17 9.07
N LEU A 153 -27.17 -12.03 10.08
CA LEU A 153 -28.28 -12.77 10.69
C LEU A 153 -29.09 -11.85 11.63
N LEU A 154 -28.47 -10.84 12.25
CA LEU A 154 -29.16 -9.83 13.06
C LEU A 154 -30.06 -8.92 12.20
N ASP A 155 -29.65 -8.61 10.96
CA ASP A 155 -30.44 -7.76 10.05
C ASP A 155 -31.65 -8.45 9.41
N LYS A 156 -31.70 -9.80 9.43
CA LYS A 156 -32.82 -10.57 8.84
C LYS A 156 -33.90 -10.96 9.84
N VAL A 157 -33.70 -10.74 11.15
CA VAL A 157 -34.74 -10.98 12.14
C VAL A 157 -35.74 -9.84 12.08
N LYS A 158 -36.89 -10.08 11.45
CA LYS A 158 -38.09 -9.30 11.79
C LYS A 158 -38.32 -9.48 13.29
N LYS A 159 -38.38 -8.39 14.05
CA LYS A 159 -38.45 -8.35 15.52
C LYS A 159 -39.58 -9.18 16.18
N ASP A 160 -40.45 -9.83 15.42
CA ASP A 160 -41.67 -10.50 15.89
C ASP A 160 -41.80 -11.99 15.44
N ASP A 161 -40.73 -12.66 14.99
CA ASP A 161 -40.77 -14.11 14.68
C ASP A 161 -40.18 -14.96 15.84
N PRO A 162 -41.02 -15.59 16.69
CA PRO A 162 -40.56 -16.39 17.83
C PRO A 162 -39.81 -17.67 17.43
N GLU A 163 -40.03 -18.21 16.21
CA GLU A 163 -39.29 -19.38 15.74
C GLU A 163 -37.86 -19.00 15.33
N ALA A 164 -37.69 -17.83 14.69
CA ALA A 164 -36.38 -17.28 14.35
C ALA A 164 -35.54 -16.97 15.60
N GLU A 165 -36.16 -16.44 16.67
CA GLU A 165 -35.49 -16.21 17.94
C GLU A 165 -34.99 -17.52 18.58
N MET A 166 -35.82 -18.57 18.56
CA MET A 166 -35.44 -19.89 19.09
C MET A 166 -34.31 -20.53 18.29
N LYS A 167 -34.35 -20.45 16.94
CA LYS A 167 -33.25 -20.89 16.07
C LYS A 167 -31.95 -20.14 16.35
N MET A 168 -32.02 -18.83 16.62
CA MET A 168 -30.84 -18.03 17.02
C MET A 168 -30.24 -18.48 18.35
N LYS A 169 -31.08 -18.73 19.37
CA LYS A 169 -30.62 -19.23 20.68
C LYS A 169 -29.90 -20.57 20.55
N ILE A 170 -30.50 -21.52 19.82
CA ILE A 170 -29.90 -22.84 19.57
C ILE A 170 -28.60 -22.70 18.77
N SER A 171 -28.58 -21.86 17.73
CA SER A 171 -27.37 -21.59 16.93
C SER A 171 -26.22 -21.06 17.79
N ARG A 172 -26.50 -20.13 18.71
CA ARG A 172 -25.50 -19.58 19.65
C ARG A 172 -24.94 -20.64 20.59
N LEU A 173 -25.80 -21.50 21.14
CA LEU A 173 -25.40 -22.59 22.03
C LEU A 173 -24.54 -23.63 21.31
N LEU A 174 -24.91 -24.01 20.09
CA LEU A 174 -24.14 -24.94 19.26
C LEU A 174 -22.80 -24.33 18.83
N HIS A 175 -22.76 -23.04 18.50
CA HIS A 175 -21.51 -22.34 18.20
C HIS A 175 -20.58 -22.25 19.41
N GLN A 176 -21.13 -21.99 20.60
CA GLN A 176 -20.35 -22.00 21.85
C GLN A 176 -19.75 -23.37 22.14
N LEU A 177 -20.51 -24.45 21.93
CA LEU A 177 -19.99 -25.82 22.03
C LEU A 177 -18.84 -26.04 21.02
N ASP A 178 -19.02 -25.64 19.77
CA ASP A 178 -18.03 -25.84 18.70
C ASP A 178 -16.70 -25.13 19.01
N LEU A 179 -16.76 -23.91 19.55
CA LEU A 179 -15.59 -23.19 20.07
C LEU A 179 -14.92 -23.90 21.25
N GLN A 180 -15.70 -24.46 22.17
CA GLN A 180 -15.17 -25.23 23.31
C GLN A 180 -14.45 -26.50 22.84
N LEU A 181 -15.03 -27.21 21.88
CA LEU A 181 -14.45 -28.42 21.28
C LEU A 181 -13.14 -28.12 20.53
N LEU A 182 -13.08 -27.01 19.77
CA LEU A 182 -11.86 -26.56 19.10
C LEU A 182 -10.75 -26.22 20.09
N ASN A 183 -11.07 -25.47 21.15
CA ASN A 183 -10.10 -25.09 22.17
C ASN A 183 -9.57 -26.28 22.98
N SER A 184 -10.44 -27.24 23.32
CA SER A 184 -10.04 -28.46 24.03
C SER A 184 -9.19 -29.37 23.14
N SER A 185 -9.54 -29.48 21.85
CA SER A 185 -8.75 -30.21 20.85
C SER A 185 -7.36 -29.61 20.67
N LEU A 186 -7.25 -28.28 20.54
CA LEU A 186 -5.96 -27.59 20.47
C LEU A 186 -5.12 -27.81 21.72
N LYS A 187 -5.73 -27.94 22.90
CA LYS A 187 -5.03 -28.25 24.14
C LYS A 187 -4.48 -29.67 24.13
N GLN A 188 -5.26 -30.67 23.71
CA GLN A 188 -4.81 -32.06 23.60
C GLN A 188 -3.73 -32.24 22.54
N ILE A 189 -3.92 -31.67 21.34
CA ILE A 189 -2.91 -31.67 20.28
C ILE A 189 -1.62 -31.01 20.77
N SER A 190 -1.71 -29.94 21.59
CA SER A 190 -0.52 -29.30 22.16
C SER A 190 0.22 -30.11 23.23
N GLN A 191 -0.45 -31.10 23.85
CA GLN A 191 0.14 -31.97 24.87
C GLN A 191 0.87 -33.17 24.24
N ASP A 192 0.34 -33.72 23.14
CA ASP A 192 0.94 -34.85 22.41
C ASP A 192 2.22 -34.48 21.64
N VAL A 193 2.51 -33.18 21.49
CA VAL A 193 3.68 -32.67 20.75
C VAL A 193 4.89 -32.39 21.66
N ARG A 194 4.78 -32.49 22.99
CA ARG A 194 5.88 -32.16 23.92
C ARG A 194 6.83 -33.34 24.14
N LEU A 195 8.13 -33.10 23.99
CA LEU A 195 9.18 -34.05 24.35
C LEU A 195 9.23 -34.23 25.88
N ASN A 196 9.26 -35.47 26.36
CA ASN A 196 9.37 -35.79 27.78
C ASN A 196 10.78 -36.32 28.13
N PRO A 197 11.24 -36.19 29.40
CA PRO A 197 12.60 -36.58 29.78
C PRO A 197 12.91 -38.07 29.57
N ALA A 198 11.91 -38.95 29.73
CA ALA A 198 12.08 -40.39 29.53
C ALA A 198 12.36 -40.73 28.05
N ALA A 199 11.63 -40.12 27.11
CA ALA A 199 11.81 -40.29 25.68
C ALA A 199 13.18 -39.78 25.22
N VAL A 200 13.61 -38.61 25.71
CA VAL A 200 14.94 -38.06 25.41
C VAL A 200 16.05 -38.99 25.94
N ASN A 201 15.96 -39.44 27.19
CA ASN A 201 16.97 -40.33 27.78
C ASN A 201 17.08 -41.66 27.02
N ASN A 202 15.96 -42.25 26.59
CA ASN A 202 15.94 -43.51 25.84
C ASN A 202 16.64 -43.40 24.48
N GLU A 203 16.39 -42.33 23.73
CA GLU A 203 17.02 -42.12 22.41
C GLU A 203 18.50 -41.77 22.53
N VAL A 204 18.87 -40.98 23.55
CA VAL A 204 20.28 -40.64 23.81
C VAL A 204 21.08 -41.87 24.23
N ASN A 205 20.54 -42.73 25.09
CA ASN A 205 21.19 -43.98 25.48
C ASN A 205 21.38 -44.92 24.29
N LEU A 206 20.43 -44.91 23.35
CA LEU A 206 20.58 -45.66 22.11
C LEU A 206 21.70 -45.10 21.23
N LEU A 207 21.74 -43.78 21.02
CA LEU A 207 22.81 -43.14 20.23
C LEU A 207 24.20 -43.37 20.86
N LYS A 208 24.27 -43.44 22.20
CA LYS A 208 25.47 -43.84 22.95
C LYS A 208 26.00 -45.23 22.55
N ASN A 209 25.12 -46.20 22.22
CA ASN A 209 25.54 -47.54 21.80
C ASN A 209 26.31 -47.55 20.47
N PHE A 210 26.18 -46.49 19.68
CA PHE A 210 26.90 -46.33 18.42
C PHE A 210 28.23 -45.55 18.58
N SER A 211 28.62 -45.21 19.81
CA SER A 211 29.85 -44.48 20.14
C SER A 211 30.99 -45.42 20.55
N GLY A 212 32.24 -45.13 20.15
CA GLY A 212 33.42 -45.89 20.59
C GLY A 212 34.73 -45.41 19.96
N LYS A 213 35.86 -45.94 20.46
CA LYS A 213 37.23 -45.46 20.13
C LYS A 213 37.82 -45.97 18.79
N GLY A 214 37.09 -46.81 18.04
CA GLY A 214 37.57 -47.38 16.77
C GLY A 214 37.14 -46.54 15.56
N GLU A 215 37.96 -46.47 14.51
CA GLU A 215 37.64 -45.68 13.30
C GLU A 215 36.38 -46.15 12.53
N ASP A 216 35.90 -47.37 12.82
CA ASP A 216 34.71 -47.99 12.23
C ASP A 216 33.42 -47.80 13.07
N THR A 217 33.49 -47.15 14.24
CA THR A 217 32.28 -46.77 15.01
C THR A 217 31.62 -45.53 14.42
N ILE A 218 30.31 -45.36 14.63
CA ILE A 218 29.54 -44.26 14.01
C ILE A 218 29.91 -42.91 14.66
N LEU A 219 30.10 -42.88 15.98
CA LEU A 219 30.51 -41.69 16.74
C LEU A 219 31.75 -41.98 17.58
N GLU A 220 32.56 -40.96 17.86
CA GLU A 220 33.70 -41.06 18.77
C GLU A 220 33.21 -41.11 20.22
N SER A 221 32.36 -40.15 20.60
CA SER A 221 31.69 -40.13 21.91
C SER A 221 30.35 -39.41 21.86
N LEU A 222 29.46 -39.76 22.78
CA LEU A 222 28.23 -39.04 23.07
C LEU A 222 28.04 -39.02 24.58
N GLU A 223 28.04 -37.84 25.18
CA GLU A 223 28.00 -37.68 26.64
C GLU A 223 26.99 -36.60 27.04
N TYR A 224 26.46 -36.71 28.26
CA TYR A 224 25.71 -35.60 28.86
C TYR A 224 26.71 -34.60 29.42
N THR A 225 26.39 -33.30 29.41
CA THR A 225 27.23 -32.30 30.11
C THR A 225 27.17 -32.43 31.63
N SER A 226 26.16 -33.14 32.16
CA SER A 226 25.96 -33.40 33.58
C SER A 226 25.50 -34.85 33.80
N ASP A 227 26.16 -35.53 34.72
CA ASP A 227 25.79 -36.88 35.16
C ASP A 227 24.62 -36.89 36.15
N TYR A 228 24.31 -35.74 36.76
CA TYR A 228 23.26 -35.60 37.75
C TYR A 228 21.86 -35.60 37.09
N THR A 229 20.98 -36.47 37.58
CA THR A 229 19.57 -36.57 37.13
C THR A 229 18.64 -36.20 38.28
N PHE A 230 17.73 -35.25 38.05
CA PHE A 230 16.73 -34.83 39.03
C PHE A 230 15.59 -35.85 39.15
N SER A 231 14.80 -35.74 40.23
CA SER A 231 13.67 -36.66 40.50
C SER A 231 12.60 -36.70 39.41
N ASN A 232 12.54 -35.69 38.54
CA ASN A 232 11.65 -35.62 37.39
C ASN A 232 12.26 -36.15 36.08
N GLY A 233 13.46 -36.75 36.14
CA GLY A 233 14.15 -37.34 34.98
C GLY A 233 14.91 -36.34 34.11
N CYS A 234 14.84 -35.03 34.39
CA CYS A 234 15.64 -34.01 33.71
C CYS A 234 17.10 -34.03 34.21
N ARG A 235 18.02 -33.59 33.36
CA ARG A 235 19.44 -33.33 33.69
C ARG A 235 19.80 -31.84 33.64
N ALA A 236 18.92 -31.01 33.07
CA ALA A 236 19.01 -29.56 33.16
C ALA A 236 18.74 -29.08 34.60
N PRO A 237 19.35 -27.99 35.08
CA PRO A 237 19.10 -27.48 36.44
C PRO A 237 17.68 -26.93 36.60
N PRO A 238 17.09 -26.90 37.83
CA PRO A 238 15.67 -26.63 38.04
C PRO A 238 15.19 -25.29 37.45
N TRP A 239 16.01 -24.24 37.53
CA TRP A 239 15.67 -22.93 36.94
C TRP A 239 15.61 -22.94 35.41
N ARG A 240 16.35 -23.83 34.73
CA ARG A 240 16.28 -24.02 33.28
C ARG A 240 15.14 -24.94 32.86
N GLN A 241 14.72 -25.85 33.73
CA GLN A 241 13.54 -26.70 33.51
C GLN A 241 12.24 -25.88 33.42
N VAL A 242 12.16 -24.74 34.10
CA VAL A 242 11.04 -23.78 33.97
C VAL A 242 10.93 -23.24 32.53
N HIS A 243 12.05 -23.15 31.82
CA HIS A 243 12.10 -22.77 30.40
C HIS A 243 11.95 -23.97 29.45
N GLY A 244 11.63 -25.15 29.99
CA GLY A 244 11.38 -26.37 29.24
C GLY A 244 12.63 -27.15 28.84
N GLU A 245 13.83 -26.81 29.31
CA GLU A 245 15.06 -27.56 29.01
C GLU A 245 15.11 -28.90 29.78
N ILE A 246 15.51 -29.97 29.09
CA ILE A 246 15.51 -31.35 29.61
C ILE A 246 16.94 -31.81 29.91
N CYS A 247 17.86 -31.73 28.95
CA CYS A 247 19.27 -32.10 29.12
C CYS A 247 20.16 -31.42 28.07
N TYR A 248 21.48 -31.44 28.28
CA TYR A 248 22.46 -31.03 27.28
C TYR A 248 23.43 -32.16 26.97
N LEU A 249 23.78 -32.27 25.69
CA LEU A 249 24.62 -33.33 25.13
C LEU A 249 25.86 -32.73 24.49
N VAL A 250 26.96 -33.48 24.56
CA VAL A 250 28.18 -33.25 23.79
C VAL A 250 28.34 -34.47 22.89
N ILE A 251 28.24 -34.28 21.59
CA ILE A 251 28.39 -35.33 20.59
C ILE A 251 29.67 -35.08 19.81
N LYS A 252 30.60 -36.04 19.82
CA LYS A 252 31.87 -35.93 19.09
C LYS A 252 31.89 -36.91 17.91
N PRO A 253 31.76 -36.41 16.66
CA PRO A 253 32.05 -37.19 15.46
C PRO A 253 33.57 -37.38 15.28
N HIS A 254 33.97 -38.39 14.51
CA HIS A 254 35.39 -38.71 14.26
C HIS A 254 36.13 -37.68 13.39
N ASP A 255 35.41 -36.81 12.68
CA ASP A 255 35.95 -35.91 11.64
C ASP A 255 35.64 -34.42 11.88
N THR A 256 34.93 -34.07 12.96
CA THR A 256 34.58 -32.68 13.28
C THR A 256 34.71 -32.37 14.77
N ASP A 257 34.71 -31.07 15.09
CA ASP A 257 34.62 -30.60 16.48
C ASP A 257 33.35 -31.12 17.19
N PRO A 258 33.36 -31.23 18.53
CA PRO A 258 32.19 -31.63 19.30
C PRO A 258 31.00 -30.69 19.09
N LEU A 259 29.83 -31.28 18.87
CA LEU A 259 28.55 -30.61 18.78
C LEU A 259 27.89 -30.55 20.15
N TYR A 260 27.50 -29.35 20.56
CA TYR A 260 26.78 -29.13 21.81
C TYR A 260 25.29 -29.02 21.52
N ILE A 261 24.48 -29.88 22.11
CA ILE A 261 23.05 -29.97 21.83
C ILE A 261 22.24 -29.73 23.11
N THR A 262 21.19 -28.94 23.01
CA THR A 262 20.18 -28.75 24.06
C THR A 262 18.91 -29.50 23.66
N CYS A 263 18.48 -30.46 24.48
CA CYS A 263 17.17 -31.09 24.35
C CYS A 263 16.18 -30.38 25.27
N SER A 264 15.03 -29.96 24.74
CA SER A 264 13.96 -29.29 25.49
C SER A 264 12.60 -29.90 25.15
N THR A 265 11.59 -29.61 25.96
CA THR A 265 10.18 -29.93 25.72
C THR A 265 9.65 -29.38 24.39
N ALA A 266 10.36 -28.42 23.78
CA ALA A 266 10.03 -27.78 22.50
C ALA A 266 10.82 -28.33 21.29
N GLY A 267 11.80 -29.22 21.49
CA GLY A 267 12.61 -29.77 20.40
C GLY A 267 14.07 -30.00 20.78
N VAL A 268 14.90 -30.31 19.78
CA VAL A 268 16.35 -30.48 19.92
C VAL A 268 17.08 -29.35 19.18
N PHE A 269 18.00 -28.68 19.85
CA PHE A 269 18.66 -27.47 19.37
C PHE A 269 20.18 -27.60 19.40
N LEU A 270 20.87 -27.16 18.35
CA LEU A 270 22.33 -27.08 18.31
C LEU A 270 22.81 -25.73 18.90
N ASN A 271 23.71 -25.78 19.88
CA ASN A 271 24.28 -24.60 20.52
C ASN A 271 25.45 -24.04 19.70
N GLY A 272 25.43 -22.75 19.39
CA GLY A 272 26.50 -22.07 18.63
C GLY A 272 27.80 -21.93 19.43
N VAL A 273 28.93 -22.26 18.81
CA VAL A 273 30.27 -22.07 19.40
C VAL A 273 30.64 -20.58 19.37
N SER A 274 30.79 -19.96 20.54
CA SER A 274 31.29 -18.60 20.70
C SER A 274 32.81 -18.55 20.50
N ASN A 275 33.27 -18.34 19.27
CA ASN A 275 34.67 -17.96 19.04
C ASN A 275 34.87 -16.48 19.39
N ASN A 276 35.41 -16.24 20.58
CA ASN A 276 36.00 -14.97 20.97
C ASN A 276 37.22 -14.66 20.07
N LYS A 277 37.03 -13.84 19.02
CA LYS A 277 38.00 -12.87 18.47
C LYS A 277 37.37 -12.08 17.29
N GLY A 278 37.09 -10.80 17.52
CA GLY A 278 37.23 -9.67 16.57
C GLY A 278 36.32 -9.58 15.33
N PHE A 279 35.45 -8.56 15.30
CA PHE A 279 34.58 -8.13 14.18
C PHE A 279 35.28 -7.96 12.81
N ARG A 280 34.59 -8.40 11.72
CA ARG A 280 34.06 -7.56 10.61
C ARG A 280 33.40 -8.42 9.52
N GLY A 281 32.33 -7.91 8.92
CA GLY A 281 31.52 -8.62 7.93
C GLY A 281 32.03 -8.61 6.49
N VAL A 282 31.34 -9.46 5.72
CA VAL A 282 31.00 -9.48 4.27
C VAL A 282 32.04 -9.91 3.20
N ILE A 283 31.55 -10.86 2.37
CA ILE A 283 31.81 -11.16 0.93
C ILE A 283 32.82 -12.27 0.56
N HIS A 284 32.22 -13.41 0.14
CA HIS A 284 32.49 -14.26 -1.04
C HIS A 284 33.79 -14.08 -1.86
N ILE A 285 34.41 -15.21 -2.29
CA ILE A 285 34.38 -15.71 -3.68
C ILE A 285 35.13 -17.06 -3.83
N PHE A 286 34.60 -17.83 -4.78
CA PHE A 286 34.95 -19.13 -5.35
C PHE A 286 36.27 -19.22 -6.15
N TYR A 287 36.68 -20.48 -6.37
CA TYR A 287 37.49 -21.08 -7.46
C TYR A 287 39.01 -20.87 -7.53
N VAL A 288 39.77 -21.98 -7.51
CA VAL A 288 40.74 -22.39 -8.57
C VAL A 288 40.86 -23.92 -8.58
N LEU A 289 40.43 -24.56 -9.67
CA LEU A 289 40.94 -25.87 -10.08
C LEU A 289 42.38 -25.68 -10.58
N ASN A 290 43.30 -26.57 -10.21
CA ASN A 290 44.48 -26.77 -11.05
C ASN A 290 44.85 -28.24 -11.17
N GLN A 291 44.71 -28.73 -12.41
CA GLN A 291 45.24 -29.99 -12.88
C GLN A 291 46.78 -29.97 -12.84
N LYS A 292 47.40 -31.12 -12.55
CA LYS A 292 48.56 -31.63 -13.29
C LYS A 292 48.81 -33.10 -12.98
N SER A 293 48.64 -33.91 -14.02
CA SER A 293 49.47 -35.05 -14.46
C SER A 293 49.90 -36.07 -13.38
N ILE A 294 49.62 -37.37 -13.50
CA ILE A 294 50.41 -38.29 -14.32
C ILE A 294 49.76 -39.70 -14.30
N ASN A 295 49.56 -40.22 -15.50
CA ASN A 295 49.73 -41.59 -16.01
C ASN A 295 49.00 -42.80 -15.40
N GLN A 296 48.23 -43.42 -16.30
CA GLN A 296 48.10 -44.87 -16.57
C GLN A 296 48.13 -45.80 -15.35
N ILE A 297 46.93 -46.20 -14.90
CA ILE A 297 46.48 -47.59 -14.59
C ILE A 297 45.04 -47.45 -14.05
N THR A 298 44.02 -47.37 -14.92
CA THR A 298 42.60 -47.39 -14.45
C THR A 298 41.52 -47.65 -15.52
N CYS A 299 41.81 -48.37 -16.61
CA CYS A 299 40.73 -48.80 -17.52
C CYS A 299 39.84 -49.94 -16.98
N VAL A 300 40.20 -50.61 -15.87
CA VAL A 300 39.33 -51.62 -15.22
C VAL A 300 38.53 -51.03 -14.03
N LYS A 301 39.03 -49.98 -13.35
CA LYS A 301 38.26 -49.26 -12.32
C LYS A 301 37.18 -48.33 -12.91
N ALA A 302 37.35 -47.84 -14.13
CA ALA A 302 36.33 -47.04 -14.80
C ALA A 302 35.11 -47.86 -15.27
N MET A 303 35.29 -49.14 -15.62
CA MET A 303 34.18 -50.04 -15.95
C MET A 303 33.39 -50.47 -14.71
N LEU A 304 34.08 -50.72 -13.58
CA LEU A 304 33.41 -51.03 -12.31
C LEU A 304 32.64 -49.83 -11.73
N LEU A 305 33.16 -48.60 -11.89
CA LEU A 305 32.47 -47.38 -11.44
C LEU A 305 31.28 -46.98 -12.33
N ILE A 306 31.26 -47.37 -13.61
CA ILE A 306 30.11 -47.15 -14.48
C ILE A 306 29.02 -48.20 -14.18
N ILE A 307 29.37 -49.45 -13.88
CA ILE A 307 28.42 -50.50 -13.47
C ILE A 307 27.87 -50.26 -12.05
N LEU A 308 28.69 -49.79 -11.11
CA LEU A 308 28.23 -49.39 -9.76
C LEU A 308 27.36 -48.13 -9.78
N ASN A 309 27.64 -47.15 -10.64
CA ASN A 309 26.78 -45.97 -10.78
C ASN A 309 25.50 -46.22 -11.60
N LEU A 310 25.47 -47.20 -12.51
CA LEU A 310 24.25 -47.59 -13.22
C LEU A 310 23.29 -48.43 -12.36
N PHE A 311 23.79 -49.19 -11.38
CA PHE A 311 22.93 -49.88 -10.40
C PHE A 311 22.37 -48.94 -9.33
N PHE A 312 23.03 -47.82 -9.02
CA PHE A 312 22.59 -46.88 -7.98
C PHE A 312 21.49 -45.90 -8.43
N PHE A 313 21.17 -45.79 -9.72
CA PHE A 313 20.17 -44.84 -10.24
C PHE A 313 18.94 -45.46 -10.92
N LYS A 314 18.83 -46.79 -11.00
CA LYS A 314 17.60 -47.48 -11.44
C LYS A 314 17.41 -48.80 -10.70
N GLY A 315 16.85 -48.69 -9.50
CA GLY A 315 16.37 -49.80 -8.69
C GLY A 315 15.19 -49.35 -7.85
N GLN A 316 14.04 -49.10 -8.48
CA GLN A 316 12.76 -49.21 -7.76
C GLN A 316 12.54 -50.71 -7.47
N LEU A 317 13.03 -51.17 -6.33
CA LEU A 317 12.46 -52.33 -5.66
C LEU A 317 11.06 -51.91 -5.19
N LYS A 318 10.05 -52.17 -6.03
CA LYS A 318 8.67 -52.36 -5.56
C LYS A 318 8.53 -53.82 -5.17
N GLY A 319 8.94 -54.11 -3.95
CA GLY A 319 8.74 -55.37 -3.24
C GLY A 319 8.96 -55.03 -1.77
N LYS A 320 7.92 -55.21 -0.95
CA LYS A 320 7.85 -54.90 0.47
C LYS A 320 9.12 -55.32 1.21
N ASP A 321 9.88 -54.33 1.67
CA ASP A 321 10.46 -54.23 3.00
C ASP A 321 10.98 -52.79 3.13
N ASP A 322 10.32 -52.01 3.97
CA ASP A 322 10.65 -50.63 4.25
C ASP A 322 12.13 -50.51 4.65
N ILE A 323 12.80 -49.46 4.16
CA ILE A 323 14.01 -48.98 4.81
C ILE A 323 13.57 -48.58 6.22
N ASP A 324 13.81 -49.46 7.20
CA ASP A 324 13.46 -49.23 8.59
C ASP A 324 14.23 -48.01 9.13
N TYR A 325 13.59 -46.85 8.93
CA TYR A 325 13.67 -45.63 9.71
C TYR A 325 12.44 -45.60 10.65
N GLU A 326 11.95 -46.75 11.14
CA GLU A 326 10.83 -46.87 12.08
C GLU A 326 11.20 -46.43 13.49
N ARG A 327 11.85 -45.27 13.61
CA ARG A 327 11.73 -44.47 14.82
C ARG A 327 10.96 -43.20 14.52
N LYS A 328 9.74 -43.15 15.06
CA LYS A 328 8.83 -42.01 14.99
C LYS A 328 9.23 -40.86 15.93
N SER A 329 10.33 -40.98 16.68
CA SER A 329 10.80 -39.95 17.61
C SER A 329 11.50 -38.81 16.87
N SER A 330 11.00 -37.58 17.04
CA SER A 330 11.60 -36.35 16.49
C SER A 330 13.03 -36.13 17.00
N VAL A 331 13.33 -36.52 18.24
CA VAL A 331 14.66 -36.35 18.87
C VAL A 331 15.76 -37.06 18.10
N TYR A 332 15.53 -38.32 17.71
CA TYR A 332 16.51 -39.10 16.96
C TYR A 332 16.74 -38.50 15.57
N LYS A 333 15.66 -38.09 14.90
CA LYS A 333 15.73 -37.48 13.55
C LYS A 333 16.49 -36.16 13.56
N ASP A 334 16.23 -35.28 14.53
CA ASP A 334 16.88 -33.97 14.62
C ASP A 334 18.38 -34.13 14.88
N ILE A 335 18.77 -34.98 15.85
CA ILE A 335 20.19 -35.24 16.16
C ILE A 335 20.93 -35.85 14.96
N VAL A 336 20.34 -36.85 14.31
CA VAL A 336 20.92 -37.49 13.12
C VAL A 336 20.99 -36.53 11.93
N THR A 337 20.05 -35.59 11.80
CA THR A 337 20.07 -34.55 10.76
C THR A 337 21.25 -33.60 10.97
N PHE A 338 21.45 -33.10 12.19
CA PHE A 338 22.62 -32.26 12.52
C PHE A 338 23.95 -32.99 12.26
N LEU A 339 24.02 -34.29 12.57
CA LEU A 339 25.21 -35.11 12.32
C LEU A 339 25.43 -35.38 10.84
N ARG A 340 24.39 -35.64 10.06
CA ARG A 340 24.46 -35.85 8.60
C ARG A 340 24.95 -34.61 7.87
N GLU A 341 24.52 -33.42 8.28
CA GLU A 341 24.94 -32.16 7.66
C GLU A 341 26.40 -31.80 7.96
N ARG A 342 26.92 -32.20 9.12
CA ARG A 342 28.26 -31.77 9.58
C ARG A 342 29.35 -32.83 9.46
N SER A 343 29.03 -34.11 9.50
CA SER A 343 30.02 -35.20 9.48
C SER A 343 29.80 -36.15 8.29
N PRO A 344 30.58 -36.00 7.20
CA PRO A 344 30.62 -36.97 6.11
C PRO A 344 31.01 -38.38 6.57
N ARG A 345 31.88 -38.49 7.58
CA ARG A 345 32.33 -39.80 8.11
C ARG A 345 31.23 -40.51 8.91
N PHE A 346 30.39 -39.77 9.62
CA PHE A 346 29.17 -40.31 10.24
C PHE A 346 28.25 -40.96 9.20
N VAL A 347 28.00 -40.28 8.06
CA VAL A 347 27.17 -40.82 6.98
C VAL A 347 27.77 -42.10 6.39
N ALA A 348 29.09 -42.12 6.17
CA ALA A 348 29.79 -43.29 5.64
C ALA A 348 29.78 -44.49 6.60
N ASN A 349 30.05 -44.27 7.90
CA ASN A 349 30.07 -45.35 8.90
C ASN A 349 28.67 -45.89 9.19
N MET A 350 27.64 -45.03 9.15
CA MET A 350 26.24 -45.45 9.27
C MET A 350 25.79 -46.31 8.08
N ALA A 351 26.32 -46.06 6.87
CA ALA A 351 26.08 -46.91 5.70
C ALA A 351 26.79 -48.27 5.80
N LYS A 352 28.02 -48.32 6.35
CA LYS A 352 28.78 -49.56 6.54
C LYS A 352 28.12 -50.53 7.53
N GLN A 353 27.60 -50.05 8.67
CA GLN A 353 26.93 -50.92 9.65
C GLN A 353 25.70 -51.63 9.07
N ARG A 354 25.00 -51.00 8.13
CA ARG A 354 23.83 -51.60 7.47
C ARG A 354 24.20 -52.74 6.53
N PHE A 355 25.34 -52.61 5.83
CA PHE A 355 25.87 -53.67 4.96
C PHE A 355 26.30 -54.90 5.79
N LEU A 356 26.86 -54.68 6.98
CA LEU A 356 27.18 -55.77 7.92
C LEU A 356 25.92 -56.45 8.49
N ASN A 357 24.90 -55.68 8.90
CA ASN A 357 23.65 -56.26 9.42
C ASN A 357 22.83 -56.99 8.34
N PHE A 358 22.89 -56.52 7.09
CA PHE A 358 22.30 -57.20 5.93
C PHE A 358 22.98 -58.55 5.65
N LEU A 359 24.32 -58.62 5.78
CA LEU A 359 25.06 -59.89 5.65
C LEU A 359 24.77 -60.87 6.80
N LEU A 360 24.50 -60.35 8.00
CA LEU A 360 24.19 -61.16 9.19
C LEU A 360 22.73 -61.64 9.26
N SER A 361 21.79 -61.02 8.53
CA SER A 361 20.39 -61.47 8.47
C SER A 361 20.14 -62.57 7.42
N CYS A 362 21.12 -62.85 6.55
CA CYS A 362 21.03 -63.93 5.57
C CYS A 362 21.44 -65.29 6.18
N ASN A 363 20.57 -65.88 6.99
CA ASN A 363 20.67 -67.30 7.33
C ASN A 363 20.05 -68.16 6.21
N ASN A 364 20.81 -68.37 5.14
CA ASN A 364 20.75 -69.58 4.28
C ASN A 364 21.94 -69.56 3.32
N PHE A 365 23.06 -70.14 3.79
CA PHE A 365 24.15 -70.60 2.96
C PHE A 365 23.66 -71.87 2.23
N ASP A 366 23.30 -71.77 0.94
CA ASP A 366 23.51 -72.86 -0.04
C ASP A 366 23.11 -72.54 -1.52
N ASP A 367 22.42 -71.44 -1.84
CA ASP A 367 21.90 -71.24 -3.22
C ASP A 367 22.62 -70.20 -4.12
N VAL A 368 23.82 -69.72 -3.77
CA VAL A 368 24.51 -68.64 -4.54
C VAL A 368 25.57 -69.13 -5.55
N MET A 369 25.75 -70.44 -5.72
CA MET A 369 26.70 -70.97 -6.70
C MET A 369 26.03 -71.77 -7.81
N SER A 370 25.37 -71.08 -8.75
CA SER A 370 25.32 -71.54 -10.15
C SER A 370 24.90 -70.43 -11.11
N PHE A 371 25.88 -69.84 -11.78
CA PHE A 371 25.66 -69.20 -13.08
C PHE A 371 25.75 -70.28 -14.16
N PRO A 372 24.83 -70.31 -15.14
CA PRO A 372 25.18 -70.76 -16.47
C PRO A 372 25.26 -69.56 -17.43
N GLN A 373 26.44 -69.46 -18.04
CA GLN A 373 26.69 -68.77 -19.30
C GLN A 373 25.86 -69.43 -20.42
N GLN A 374 25.16 -68.65 -21.25
CA GLN A 374 25.16 -68.75 -22.72
C GLN A 374 24.07 -67.86 -23.32
N GLY A 375 24.45 -67.09 -24.35
CA GLY A 375 23.59 -66.11 -25.01
C GLY A 375 22.56 -66.71 -25.96
N ARG A 376 21.53 -65.90 -26.25
CA ARG A 376 20.88 -65.73 -27.56
C ARG A 376 19.95 -64.52 -27.53
N GLU A 377 19.89 -63.83 -28.65
CA GLU A 377 19.02 -62.68 -28.93
C GLU A 377 17.54 -63.07 -28.91
N ILE A 378 16.69 -62.18 -28.40
CA ILE A 378 15.23 -62.26 -28.57
C ILE A 378 14.78 -61.08 -29.42
N SER A 379 14.09 -61.44 -30.51
CA SER A 379 13.69 -60.58 -31.62
C SER A 379 12.28 -59.99 -31.46
N CYS A 380 11.92 -59.14 -32.42
CA CYS A 380 10.84 -58.14 -32.43
C CYS A 380 9.37 -58.64 -32.29
N ASN A 381 9.12 -59.89 -31.89
CA ASN A 381 7.76 -60.45 -31.78
C ASN A 381 7.22 -60.69 -30.35
N ASP A 382 8.01 -60.46 -29.28
CA ASP A 382 7.49 -60.45 -27.91
C ASP A 382 6.85 -59.10 -27.50
N LEU A 383 6.77 -58.16 -28.45
CA LEU A 383 6.34 -56.76 -28.28
C LEU A 383 4.83 -56.53 -28.47
N GLN A 384 4.01 -57.58 -28.60
CA GLN A 384 2.57 -57.42 -28.93
C GLN A 384 1.59 -57.91 -27.86
N TYR A 385 2.05 -58.30 -26.66
CA TYR A 385 1.16 -58.77 -25.59
C TYR A 385 1.02 -57.82 -24.37
N TRP A 386 1.68 -56.65 -24.38
CA TRP A 386 1.55 -55.64 -23.32
C TRP A 386 1.18 -54.25 -23.86
N SER A 387 0.49 -54.20 -25.00
CA SER A 387 -0.04 -52.97 -25.62
C SER A 387 -1.41 -52.52 -25.10
N SER A 388 -1.81 -52.93 -23.90
CA SER A 388 -3.14 -52.63 -23.34
C SER A 388 -3.09 -52.35 -21.84
N ARG A 389 -2.42 -51.28 -21.41
CA ARG A 389 -2.87 -50.36 -20.34
C ARG A 389 -1.84 -49.26 -20.06
N THR A 390 -2.33 -48.03 -20.23
CA THR A 390 -1.84 -46.74 -19.70
C THR A 390 -0.76 -46.03 -20.51
N VAL A 391 -1.18 -44.84 -20.96
CA VAL A 391 -0.58 -43.90 -21.90
C VAL A 391 -0.21 -42.63 -21.11
N ILE A 392 0.82 -41.93 -21.60
CA ILE A 392 1.24 -40.52 -21.36
C ILE A 392 2.33 -40.24 -20.29
N LEU A 393 3.58 -40.18 -20.77
CA LEU A 393 4.58 -39.11 -20.51
C LEU A 393 4.44 -38.08 -21.67
N PRO A 394 4.88 -36.79 -21.59
CA PRO A 394 6.16 -36.33 -21.00
C PRO A 394 6.08 -35.00 -20.22
N TYR A 395 7.15 -34.61 -19.48
CA TYR A 395 7.66 -33.23 -19.28
C TYR A 395 8.63 -33.19 -18.07
N PHE A 396 9.90 -33.52 -18.28
CA PHE A 396 11.01 -33.07 -17.43
C PHE A 396 12.22 -32.77 -18.32
N TRP A 397 12.86 -31.63 -18.02
CA TRP A 397 13.97 -30.95 -18.70
C TRP A 397 13.67 -30.04 -19.90
N CYS A 398 13.51 -28.74 -19.61
CA CYS A 398 14.40 -27.72 -20.20
C CYS A 398 14.38 -26.36 -19.47
N LYS A 399 15.58 -25.78 -19.35
CA LYS A 399 15.92 -24.36 -19.12
C LYS A 399 15.92 -23.80 -17.70
N MET A 400 17.07 -23.99 -17.04
CA MET A 400 17.74 -22.90 -16.33
C MET A 400 18.01 -21.70 -17.26
N PRO A 401 17.87 -20.46 -16.78
CA PRO A 401 18.78 -19.38 -17.11
C PRO A 401 19.63 -19.08 -15.87
N PHE A 402 20.89 -19.47 -15.93
CA PHE A 402 21.95 -18.89 -15.12
C PHE A 402 22.10 -17.43 -15.59
N LYS A 403 21.64 -16.46 -14.79
CA LYS A 403 22.05 -15.06 -14.92
C LYS A 403 22.79 -14.68 -13.66
N ALA A 404 24.10 -14.45 -13.84
CA ALA A 404 25.01 -13.99 -12.83
C ALA A 404 24.47 -12.74 -12.11
N TYR A 405 24.50 -12.77 -10.78
CA TYR A 405 24.42 -11.55 -9.97
C TYR A 405 25.79 -10.86 -10.06
N ILE A 406 26.01 -10.13 -11.15
CA ILE A 406 27.01 -9.07 -11.18
C ILE A 406 26.52 -8.02 -10.20
N LYS A 407 27.31 -7.79 -9.16
CA LYS A 407 27.27 -6.58 -8.33
C LYS A 407 27.57 -5.41 -9.27
N THR A 408 26.53 -4.94 -9.95
CA THR A 408 26.60 -3.71 -10.73
C THR A 408 26.45 -2.62 -9.68
N THR A 409 27.56 -1.98 -9.35
CA THR A 409 27.58 -0.63 -8.80
C THR A 409 26.67 0.21 -9.68
N PHE A 410 25.43 0.42 -9.26
CA PHE A 410 24.59 1.45 -9.83
C PHE A 410 25.12 2.76 -9.28
N GLU A 411 25.69 3.55 -10.19
CA GLU A 411 25.88 4.98 -10.01
C GLU A 411 24.58 5.55 -9.45
N GLU A 412 24.68 6.17 -8.27
CA GLU A 412 23.73 7.17 -7.82
C GLU A 412 23.75 8.32 -8.84
N VAL A 413 23.00 8.17 -9.93
CA VAL A 413 22.54 9.34 -10.67
C VAL A 413 21.46 9.94 -9.77
N SER A 414 21.83 11.01 -9.09
CA SER A 414 20.97 11.85 -8.26
C SER A 414 19.57 11.99 -8.87
N GLU A 415 18.59 11.26 -8.34
CA GLU A 415 17.18 11.39 -8.72
C GLU A 415 16.61 12.65 -8.06
N SER A 416 16.81 13.81 -8.67
CA SER A 416 16.04 15.01 -8.31
C SER A 416 14.65 14.93 -8.96
N SER A 417 13.74 14.17 -8.36
CA SER A 417 12.31 14.32 -8.62
C SER A 417 11.67 14.97 -7.41
N SER A 418 10.98 16.09 -7.62
CA SER A 418 10.15 16.79 -6.65
C SER A 418 8.88 15.98 -6.31
N GLU A 419 9.04 14.72 -5.93
CA GLU A 419 7.97 13.93 -5.32
C GLU A 419 7.87 14.40 -3.88
N THR A 420 6.75 15.01 -3.48
CA THR A 420 6.50 15.38 -2.09
C THR A 420 6.46 14.10 -1.25
N GLU A 421 7.38 14.00 -0.29
CA GLU A 421 7.43 12.96 0.73
C GLU A 421 6.25 13.14 1.69
N GLU A 422 5.10 12.57 1.34
CA GLU A 422 4.05 12.33 2.33
C GLU A 422 4.37 11.03 3.07
N ASP A 423 4.45 11.13 4.39
CA ASP A 423 4.64 10.05 5.38
C ASP A 423 6.07 9.53 5.61
N GLU A 424 7.10 10.39 5.61
CA GLU A 424 8.32 10.09 6.40
C GLU A 424 8.06 10.43 7.88
N GLU A 425 7.21 9.63 8.54
CA GLU A 425 7.26 9.58 10.00
C GLU A 425 8.64 9.06 10.38
N GLN A 426 9.40 9.91 11.09
CA GLN A 426 10.70 9.56 11.64
C GLN A 426 10.63 8.20 12.32
N LEU A 427 11.58 7.33 12.01
CA LEU A 427 11.85 6.08 12.73
C LEU A 427 12.02 6.39 14.23
N VAL A 428 10.93 6.35 14.98
CA VAL A 428 10.98 6.39 16.44
C VAL A 428 11.61 5.08 16.87
N ARG A 429 12.91 5.11 17.20
CA ARG A 429 13.54 4.06 17.99
C ARG A 429 12.83 4.00 19.35
N HIS A 430 11.87 3.10 19.49
CA HIS A 430 11.31 2.79 20.80
C HIS A 430 12.31 1.96 21.60
N GLN A 431 12.57 2.40 22.83
CA GLN A 431 13.36 1.71 23.83
C GLN A 431 12.66 0.41 24.22
N GLU A 432 13.42 -0.69 24.26
CA GLU A 432 13.01 -1.98 24.83
C GLU A 432 12.69 -1.81 26.32
N GLY A 433 11.43 -1.52 26.63
CA GLY A 433 10.90 -1.53 27.98
C GLY A 433 10.51 -2.95 28.38
N ASN A 434 11.16 -3.48 29.41
CA ASN A 434 10.73 -4.68 30.13
C ASN A 434 9.36 -4.42 30.78
N THR A 435 8.28 -4.83 30.12
CA THR A 435 6.93 -4.95 30.70
C THR A 435 6.34 -6.29 30.29
N ASP A 436 5.60 -6.92 31.20
CA ASP A 436 4.92 -8.20 30.98
C ASP A 436 4.10 -8.17 29.67
N LEU A 437 4.46 -9.02 28.72
CA LEU A 437 3.86 -9.07 27.39
C LEU A 437 2.37 -9.49 27.48
N PRO A 438 1.45 -8.79 26.79
CA PRO A 438 0.01 -9.09 26.82
C PRO A 438 -0.33 -10.53 26.39
N SER A 439 -1.48 -11.04 26.82
CA SER A 439 -1.93 -12.41 26.55
C SER A 439 -2.03 -12.73 25.05
N GLU A 440 -2.34 -11.72 24.25
CA GLU A 440 -2.48 -11.72 22.80
C GLU A 440 -1.15 -11.97 22.11
N TYR A 441 -0.06 -11.41 22.64
CA TYR A 441 1.30 -11.65 22.13
C TYR A 441 1.67 -13.13 22.23
N TRP A 442 1.40 -13.75 23.39
CA TRP A 442 1.64 -15.17 23.62
C TRP A 442 0.69 -16.06 22.79
N GLY A 443 -0.55 -15.62 22.59
CA GLY A 443 -1.51 -16.26 21.68
C GLY A 443 -1.00 -16.33 20.25
N ILE A 444 -0.56 -15.19 19.70
CA ILE A 444 0.04 -15.09 18.36
C ILE A 444 1.32 -15.91 18.27
N GLN A 445 2.18 -15.89 19.30
CA GLN A 445 3.38 -16.72 19.33
C GLN A 445 3.07 -18.22 19.26
N LYS A 446 2.03 -18.66 19.96
CA LYS A 446 1.59 -20.05 19.92
C LYS A 446 1.08 -20.42 18.53
N LEU A 447 0.31 -19.55 17.88
CA LEU A 447 -0.20 -19.76 16.52
C LEU A 447 0.90 -19.75 15.46
N ALA A 448 1.89 -18.86 15.59
CA ALA A 448 3.04 -18.78 14.69
C ALA A 448 3.84 -20.10 14.63
N LYS A 449 3.84 -20.89 15.71
CA LYS A 449 4.47 -22.23 15.71
C LYS A 449 3.71 -23.23 14.84
N TYR A 450 2.37 -23.16 14.82
CA TYR A 450 1.55 -24.03 13.97
C TYR A 450 1.66 -23.65 12.49
N LEU A 451 1.83 -22.35 12.17
CA LEU A 451 2.12 -21.90 10.81
C LEU A 451 3.45 -22.44 10.26
N LYS A 452 4.46 -22.63 11.14
CA LYS A 452 5.75 -23.23 10.78
C LYS A 452 5.73 -24.77 10.68
N GLY A 453 4.65 -25.42 11.14
CA GLY A 453 4.55 -26.88 11.30
C GLY A 453 4.26 -27.69 10.04
N GLY A 454 4.02 -27.04 8.89
CA GLY A 454 4.00 -27.70 7.57
C GLY A 454 2.77 -28.53 7.20
N ASN A 455 1.70 -28.53 8.01
CA ASN A 455 0.41 -29.17 7.66
C ASN A 455 -0.57 -28.12 7.10
N PRO A 456 -1.09 -28.27 5.87
CA PRO A 456 -2.01 -27.30 5.24
C PRO A 456 -3.26 -27.02 6.09
N THR A 457 -3.89 -28.07 6.64
CA THR A 457 -5.10 -27.94 7.47
C THR A 457 -4.80 -27.21 8.77
N ALA A 458 -3.71 -27.56 9.46
CA ALA A 458 -3.30 -26.88 10.68
C ALA A 458 -2.88 -25.41 10.42
N THR A 459 -2.26 -25.15 9.27
CA THR A 459 -1.86 -23.80 8.84
C THR A 459 -3.10 -22.95 8.59
N VAL A 460 -4.09 -23.45 7.85
CA VAL A 460 -5.35 -22.72 7.61
C VAL A 460 -6.08 -22.46 8.92
N ILE A 461 -6.18 -23.44 9.83
CA ILE A 461 -6.78 -23.23 11.16
C ILE A 461 -6.03 -22.16 11.93
N ALA A 462 -4.69 -22.20 11.93
CA ALA A 462 -3.88 -21.22 12.63
C ALA A 462 -3.98 -19.81 12.02
N LEU A 463 -4.10 -19.68 10.70
CA LEU A 463 -4.36 -18.40 10.01
C LEU A 463 -5.74 -17.85 10.40
N CYS A 464 -6.77 -18.70 10.41
CA CYS A 464 -8.12 -18.29 10.83
C CYS A 464 -8.13 -17.86 12.30
N SER A 465 -7.51 -18.64 13.19
CA SER A 465 -7.38 -18.28 14.62
C SER A 465 -6.53 -17.04 14.85
N MET A 466 -5.58 -16.72 13.96
CA MET A 466 -4.79 -15.50 14.06
C MET A 466 -5.63 -14.25 13.73
N ARG A 467 -6.61 -14.39 12.84
CA ARG A 467 -7.56 -13.32 12.47
C ARG A 467 -8.62 -13.06 13.55
N ASP A 468 -8.81 -13.98 14.49
CA ASP A 468 -9.70 -13.76 15.65
C ASP A 468 -9.09 -12.75 16.65
N PHE A 469 -7.78 -12.47 16.54
CA PHE A 469 -7.14 -11.39 17.29
C PHE A 469 -7.38 -10.04 16.63
N ASN A 470 -7.35 -8.96 17.42
CA ASN A 470 -7.40 -7.61 16.87
C ASN A 470 -6.05 -7.23 16.24
N LEU A 471 -5.88 -7.55 14.95
CA LEU A 471 -4.66 -7.27 14.19
C LEU A 471 -4.42 -5.78 13.92
N ALA A 472 -5.39 -4.92 14.19
CA ALA A 472 -5.20 -3.46 14.16
C ALA A 472 -4.42 -2.95 15.38
N GLN A 473 -4.35 -3.72 16.47
CA GLN A 473 -3.58 -3.34 17.64
C GLN A 473 -2.08 -3.48 17.39
N GLU A 474 -1.33 -2.48 17.83
CA GLU A 474 0.13 -2.42 17.67
C GLU A 474 0.82 -3.62 18.36
N THR A 475 0.33 -4.07 19.51
CA THR A 475 0.85 -5.25 20.24
C THR A 475 0.80 -6.53 19.41
N CYS A 476 -0.30 -6.76 18.68
CA CYS A 476 -0.46 -7.91 17.77
C CYS A 476 0.46 -7.79 16.54
N GLN A 477 0.57 -6.58 15.98
CA GLN A 477 1.44 -6.27 14.85
C GLN A 477 2.92 -6.48 15.19
N LEU A 478 3.34 -6.02 16.37
CA LEU A 478 4.67 -6.25 16.93
C LEU A 478 4.93 -7.74 17.16
N ALA A 479 3.98 -8.49 17.71
CA ALA A 479 4.11 -9.94 17.88
C ALA A 479 4.36 -10.64 16.54
N ILE A 480 3.57 -10.33 15.50
CA ILE A 480 3.73 -10.94 14.17
C ILE A 480 5.12 -10.62 13.58
N ARG A 481 5.62 -9.39 13.78
CA ARG A 481 6.94 -8.98 13.31
C ARG A 481 8.07 -9.67 14.09
N ASP A 482 8.08 -9.52 15.41
CA ASP A 482 9.22 -9.90 16.28
C ASP A 482 9.41 -11.43 16.34
N ILE A 483 8.35 -12.20 16.13
CA ILE A 483 8.37 -13.68 16.13
C ILE A 483 8.82 -14.25 14.77
N GLY A 484 9.09 -13.37 13.79
CA GLY A 484 9.38 -13.75 12.40
C GLY A 484 8.17 -14.35 11.69
N CYS A 485 6.95 -14.05 12.15
CA CYS A 485 5.72 -14.55 11.53
C CYS A 485 5.45 -13.86 10.19
N LEU A 486 5.91 -12.61 10.02
CA LEU A 486 5.79 -11.89 8.75
C LEU A 486 6.48 -12.62 7.59
N GLU A 487 7.69 -13.15 7.82
CA GLU A 487 8.41 -13.98 6.84
C GLU A 487 7.63 -15.26 6.49
N VAL A 488 7.04 -15.91 7.50
CA VAL A 488 6.23 -17.10 7.29
C VAL A 488 5.00 -16.79 6.46
N LEU A 489 4.30 -15.68 6.75
CA LEU A 489 3.14 -15.25 5.98
C LEU A 489 3.52 -14.99 4.52
N ILE A 490 4.64 -14.31 4.27
CA ILE A 490 5.14 -14.06 2.91
C ILE A 490 5.52 -15.38 2.21
N ASN A 491 6.17 -16.31 2.90
CA ASN A 491 6.52 -17.62 2.33
C ASN A 491 5.27 -18.45 1.99
N LEU A 492 4.20 -18.35 2.80
CA LEU A 492 2.92 -19.01 2.51
C LEU A 492 2.28 -18.51 1.21
N LEU A 493 2.62 -17.30 0.74
CA LEU A 493 2.15 -16.78 -0.54
C LEU A 493 2.73 -17.51 -1.75
N ASP A 494 3.92 -18.12 -1.65
CA ASP A 494 4.53 -18.88 -2.75
C ASP A 494 4.18 -20.38 -2.72
N THR A 495 3.25 -20.79 -1.84
CA THR A 495 2.72 -22.16 -1.80
C THR A 495 1.70 -22.42 -2.90
N GLU A 496 1.47 -23.70 -3.25
CA GLU A 496 0.44 -24.10 -4.22
C GLU A 496 -0.99 -24.12 -3.62
N GLU A 497 -1.10 -24.03 -2.29
CA GLU A 497 -2.37 -24.13 -1.56
C GLU A 497 -3.08 -22.77 -1.50
N ILE A 498 -4.06 -22.56 -2.38
CA ILE A 498 -4.83 -21.31 -2.50
C ILE A 498 -5.40 -20.84 -1.16
N LYS A 499 -5.90 -21.76 -0.32
CA LYS A 499 -6.45 -21.42 1.00
C LYS A 499 -5.41 -20.84 1.96
N CYS A 500 -4.17 -21.32 1.89
CA CYS A 500 -3.06 -20.77 2.68
C CYS A 500 -2.67 -19.37 2.18
N GLN A 501 -2.63 -19.18 0.86
CA GLN A 501 -2.35 -17.88 0.26
C GLN A 501 -3.44 -16.86 0.63
N ILE A 502 -4.72 -17.22 0.52
CA ILE A 502 -5.85 -16.36 0.91
C ILE A 502 -5.76 -16.01 2.40
N GLY A 503 -5.58 -17.00 3.28
CA GLY A 503 -5.49 -16.77 4.72
C GLY A 503 -4.32 -15.86 5.08
N SER A 504 -3.16 -16.03 4.42
CA SER A 504 -2.00 -15.17 4.61
C SER A 504 -2.24 -13.74 4.10
N LEU A 505 -2.79 -13.57 2.89
CA LEU A 505 -3.11 -12.24 2.35
C LEU A 505 -4.16 -11.49 3.18
N LYS A 506 -5.17 -12.18 3.74
CA LYS A 506 -6.15 -11.54 4.64
C LYS A 506 -5.46 -10.91 5.85
N ILE A 507 -4.50 -11.61 6.46
CA ILE A 507 -3.69 -11.08 7.57
C ILE A 507 -2.77 -9.94 7.11
N LEU A 508 -2.00 -10.16 6.03
CA LEU A 508 -1.05 -9.18 5.49
C LEU A 508 -1.75 -7.87 5.09
N LYS A 509 -2.94 -7.95 4.49
CA LYS A 509 -3.79 -6.81 4.16
C LYS A 509 -4.09 -5.94 5.39
N GLU A 510 -4.49 -6.55 6.51
CA GLU A 510 -4.85 -5.83 7.74
C GLU A 510 -3.62 -5.16 8.38
N ILE A 511 -2.52 -5.90 8.53
CA ILE A 511 -1.32 -5.39 9.22
C ILE A 511 -0.49 -4.43 8.34
N SER A 512 -0.63 -4.49 7.01
CA SER A 512 0.07 -3.61 6.06
C SER A 512 -0.41 -2.16 6.09
N GLN A 513 -1.38 -1.79 6.92
CA GLN A 513 -1.68 -0.38 7.17
C GLN A 513 -0.57 0.30 7.99
N ASN A 514 0.14 -0.46 8.83
CA ASN A 514 1.25 0.03 9.64
C ASN A 514 2.50 0.33 8.77
N THR A 515 3.10 1.52 8.94
CA THR A 515 4.25 1.97 8.14
C THR A 515 5.46 1.02 8.26
N LEU A 516 5.81 0.57 9.47
CA LEU A 516 6.96 -0.32 9.69
C LEU A 516 6.77 -1.68 9.01
N ILE A 517 5.55 -2.23 9.06
CA ILE A 517 5.24 -3.50 8.43
C ILE A 517 5.27 -3.38 6.91
N ARG A 518 4.82 -2.25 6.33
CA ARG A 518 4.93 -2.00 4.88
C ARG A 518 6.37 -2.07 4.39
N HIS A 519 7.29 -1.44 5.11
CA HIS A 519 8.72 -1.52 4.81
C HIS A 519 9.22 -2.97 4.93
N ALA A 520 8.91 -3.66 6.02
CA ALA A 520 9.33 -5.04 6.22
C ALA A 520 8.79 -5.99 5.13
N ILE A 521 7.54 -5.84 4.68
CA ILE A 521 6.98 -6.65 3.58
C ILE A 521 7.76 -6.42 2.27
N ALA A 522 8.11 -5.17 1.98
CA ALA A 522 8.88 -4.84 0.78
C ALA A 522 10.33 -5.36 0.86
N ASP A 523 10.97 -5.26 2.03
CA ASP A 523 12.34 -5.73 2.25
C ASP A 523 12.46 -7.26 2.19
N LEU A 524 11.42 -7.96 2.62
CA LEU A 524 11.30 -9.43 2.55
C LEU A 524 10.90 -9.94 1.16
N GLY A 525 10.75 -9.06 0.15
CA GLY A 525 10.39 -9.46 -1.21
C GLY A 525 8.93 -9.90 -1.40
N GLY A 526 8.03 -9.48 -0.50
CA GLY A 526 6.62 -9.86 -0.56
C GLY A 526 5.87 -9.26 -1.75
N LEU A 527 6.30 -8.09 -2.24
CA LEU A 527 5.67 -7.40 -3.37
C LEU A 527 5.83 -8.18 -4.68
N GLU A 528 6.99 -8.80 -4.90
CA GLU A 528 7.27 -9.63 -6.07
C GLU A 528 6.31 -10.82 -6.15
N ILE A 529 6.08 -11.48 -5.02
CA ILE A 529 5.19 -12.63 -4.90
C ILE A 529 3.74 -12.19 -5.11
N MET A 530 3.32 -11.08 -4.49
CA MET A 530 1.97 -10.53 -4.70
C MET A 530 1.72 -10.14 -6.16
N VAL A 531 2.71 -9.56 -6.86
CA VAL A 531 2.59 -9.23 -8.29
C VAL A 531 2.45 -10.50 -9.15
N LYS A 532 3.14 -11.59 -8.81
CA LYS A 532 2.99 -12.90 -9.46
C LYS A 532 1.60 -13.49 -9.21
N ILE A 533 1.06 -13.33 -8.00
CA ILE A 533 -0.29 -13.81 -7.63
C ILE A 533 -1.40 -13.16 -8.49
N LEU A 534 -1.20 -11.94 -9.00
CA LEU A 534 -2.18 -11.29 -9.89
C LEU A 534 -2.44 -12.08 -11.19
N ASP A 535 -1.55 -13.00 -11.57
CA ASP A 535 -1.72 -13.91 -12.72
C ASP A 535 -2.56 -15.16 -12.39
N SER A 536 -2.94 -15.39 -11.12
CA SER A 536 -3.76 -16.54 -10.67
C SER A 536 -5.12 -16.59 -11.38
N PRO A 537 -5.76 -17.76 -11.56
CA PRO A 537 -7.15 -17.80 -12.01
C PRO A 537 -8.16 -17.40 -10.91
N ASP A 538 -7.75 -17.44 -9.64
CA ASP A 538 -8.63 -17.19 -8.49
C ASP A 538 -8.88 -15.70 -8.29
N LYS A 539 -10.16 -15.29 -8.32
CA LYS A 539 -10.56 -13.88 -8.25
C LYS A 539 -10.32 -13.29 -6.86
N ASP A 540 -10.63 -14.04 -5.81
CA ASP A 540 -10.56 -13.55 -4.44
C ASP A 540 -9.08 -13.35 -4.03
N LEU A 541 -8.20 -14.23 -4.49
CA LEU A 541 -6.76 -14.11 -4.36
C LEU A 541 -6.20 -12.86 -5.08
N LYS A 542 -6.66 -12.56 -6.31
CA LYS A 542 -6.27 -11.32 -7.02
C LYS A 542 -6.68 -10.08 -6.26
N CYS A 543 -7.92 -10.03 -5.76
CA CYS A 543 -8.45 -8.90 -5.01
C CYS A 543 -7.60 -8.64 -3.76
N LEU A 544 -7.34 -9.67 -2.96
CA LEU A 544 -6.53 -9.57 -1.74
C LEU A 544 -5.08 -9.16 -2.03
N ALA A 545 -4.49 -9.68 -3.10
CA ALA A 545 -3.14 -9.28 -3.51
C ALA A 545 -3.10 -7.81 -3.94
N ALA A 546 -4.08 -7.37 -4.75
CA ALA A 546 -4.17 -5.97 -5.18
C ALA A 546 -4.39 -5.01 -4.00
N GLU A 547 -5.28 -5.34 -3.05
CA GLU A 547 -5.49 -4.53 -1.84
C GLU A 547 -4.23 -4.44 -0.98
N THR A 548 -3.53 -5.57 -0.78
CA THR A 548 -2.28 -5.58 0.00
C THR A 548 -1.19 -4.77 -0.70
N ILE A 549 -1.08 -4.88 -2.03
CA ILE A 549 -0.20 -4.02 -2.84
C ILE A 549 -0.58 -2.54 -2.68
N ALA A 550 -1.86 -2.19 -2.65
CA ALA A 550 -2.30 -0.81 -2.46
C ALA A 550 -1.81 -0.23 -1.13
N ASN A 551 -1.90 -1.01 -0.05
CA ASN A 551 -1.39 -0.59 1.26
C ASN A 551 0.13 -0.42 1.24
N VAL A 552 0.87 -1.41 0.73
CA VAL A 552 2.34 -1.39 0.73
C VAL A 552 2.91 -0.33 -0.23
N ALA A 553 2.26 -0.04 -1.36
CA ALA A 553 2.72 0.90 -2.38
C ALA A 553 2.61 2.40 -2.02
N ARG A 554 2.43 2.74 -0.74
CA ARG A 554 2.34 4.13 -0.25
C ARG A 554 3.69 4.87 -0.22
N PHE A 555 4.83 4.18 -0.32
CA PHE A 555 6.18 4.79 -0.37
C PHE A 555 6.94 4.48 -1.68
N LYS A 556 8.00 5.26 -1.95
CA LYS A 556 8.68 5.31 -3.26
C LYS A 556 9.29 3.98 -3.71
N GLN A 557 9.99 3.27 -2.81
CA GLN A 557 10.62 1.99 -3.13
C GLN A 557 9.60 0.90 -3.49
N ALA A 558 8.51 0.75 -2.72
CA ALA A 558 7.45 -0.21 -3.05
C ALA A 558 6.82 0.06 -4.43
N ARG A 559 6.51 1.32 -4.76
CA ARG A 559 5.99 1.72 -6.09
C ARG A 559 6.94 1.34 -7.22
N ARG A 560 8.26 1.46 -7.00
CA ARG A 560 9.30 1.07 -7.95
C ARG A 560 9.32 -0.45 -8.14
N THR A 561 9.27 -1.23 -7.06
CA THR A 561 9.26 -2.71 -7.09
C THR A 561 8.05 -3.24 -7.86
N VAL A 562 6.84 -2.71 -7.60
CA VAL A 562 5.61 -3.08 -8.32
C VAL A 562 5.76 -2.83 -9.82
N ARG A 563 6.33 -1.69 -10.22
CA ARG A 563 6.57 -1.39 -11.64
C ARG A 563 7.59 -2.33 -12.28
N GLN A 564 8.72 -2.57 -11.61
CA GLN A 564 9.82 -3.38 -12.15
C GLN A 564 9.40 -4.84 -12.42
N HIS A 565 8.51 -5.39 -11.59
CA HIS A 565 7.98 -6.74 -11.76
C HIS A 565 6.75 -6.82 -12.68
N GLY A 566 6.40 -5.73 -13.37
CA GLY A 566 5.28 -5.68 -14.31
C GLY A 566 3.91 -5.66 -13.64
N GLY A 567 3.83 -5.26 -12.36
CA GLY A 567 2.57 -5.18 -11.61
C GLY A 567 1.59 -4.18 -12.20
N ILE A 568 2.07 -3.03 -12.71
CA ILE A 568 1.18 -2.00 -13.29
C ILE A 568 0.33 -2.55 -14.44
N LYS A 569 0.93 -3.31 -15.37
CA LYS A 569 0.19 -3.91 -16.49
C LYS A 569 -0.87 -4.90 -16.01
N ARG A 570 -0.54 -5.71 -14.99
CA ARG A 570 -1.45 -6.71 -14.39
C ARG A 570 -2.61 -6.04 -13.65
N LEU A 571 -2.33 -5.00 -12.88
CA LEU A 571 -3.33 -4.21 -12.18
C LEU A 571 -4.29 -3.50 -13.17
N VAL A 572 -3.78 -2.98 -14.29
CA VAL A 572 -4.62 -2.46 -15.37
C VAL A 572 -5.50 -3.55 -15.98
N GLY A 573 -4.98 -4.77 -16.14
CA GLY A 573 -5.77 -5.92 -16.59
C GLY A 573 -6.95 -6.28 -15.68
N LEU A 574 -6.88 -5.99 -14.38
CA LEU A 574 -8.03 -6.17 -13.46
C LEU A 574 -9.21 -5.25 -13.78
N LEU A 575 -8.99 -4.15 -14.52
CA LEU A 575 -10.02 -3.21 -14.94
C LEU A 575 -10.76 -3.63 -16.23
N GLU A 576 -10.32 -4.69 -16.92
CA GLU A 576 -10.86 -5.08 -18.24
C GLU A 576 -12.26 -5.72 -18.17
N CYS A 577 -12.81 -6.02 -16.98
CA CYS A 577 -14.11 -6.67 -16.80
C CYS A 577 -15.32 -5.99 -17.49
N VAL A 578 -16.33 -6.78 -17.89
CA VAL A 578 -17.28 -6.49 -19.00
C VAL A 578 -18.56 -5.73 -18.60
N SER A 579 -18.85 -5.50 -17.32
CA SER A 579 -20.17 -5.00 -16.90
C SER A 579 -20.16 -3.55 -16.41
N VAL A 580 -20.35 -2.59 -17.32
CA VAL A 580 -20.64 -1.18 -16.97
C VAL A 580 -22.02 -0.83 -17.51
N GLY A 581 -23.05 -0.75 -16.63
CA GLY A 581 -24.36 -0.20 -17.00
C GLY A 581 -25.64 -0.86 -16.45
N SER A 582 -25.59 -1.96 -15.70
CA SER A 582 -26.82 -2.58 -15.13
C SER A 582 -27.07 -2.16 -13.68
N THR A 583 -28.29 -1.67 -13.42
CA THR A 583 -28.79 -1.25 -12.10
C THR A 583 -29.05 -2.40 -11.11
N ASN A 584 -29.08 -3.65 -11.58
CA ASN A 584 -29.22 -4.85 -10.76
C ASN A 584 -28.01 -5.76 -10.99
N LEU A 585 -27.05 -5.75 -10.06
CA LEU A 585 -25.89 -6.64 -10.08
C LEU A 585 -26.36 -8.08 -9.83
N THR A 586 -26.19 -8.96 -10.81
CA THR A 586 -26.17 -10.41 -10.53
C THR A 586 -24.94 -10.75 -9.68
N LEU A 587 -24.98 -11.83 -8.89
CA LEU A 587 -23.89 -12.25 -7.98
C LEU A 587 -22.51 -12.33 -8.70
N TYR A 588 -22.50 -12.64 -10.00
CA TYR A 588 -21.29 -12.69 -10.83
C TYR A 588 -20.73 -11.32 -11.20
N GLN A 589 -21.59 -10.32 -11.42
CA GLN A 589 -21.18 -8.94 -11.75
C GLN A 589 -20.63 -8.19 -10.53
N ALA A 590 -21.07 -8.56 -9.32
CA ALA A 590 -20.55 -8.00 -8.07
C ALA A 590 -19.07 -8.34 -7.86
N LYS A 591 -18.67 -9.60 -8.11
CA LYS A 591 -17.26 -10.03 -8.00
C LYS A 591 -16.34 -9.35 -9.03
N ASP A 592 -16.83 -9.11 -10.24
CA ASP A 592 -16.06 -8.41 -11.27
C ASP A 592 -15.86 -6.92 -10.96
N THR A 593 -16.88 -6.29 -10.36
CA THR A 593 -16.81 -4.90 -9.90
C THR A 593 -15.83 -4.78 -8.74
N GLU A 594 -15.85 -5.74 -7.80
CA GLU A 594 -14.93 -5.77 -6.67
C GLU A 594 -13.47 -5.97 -7.11
N MET A 595 -13.24 -6.83 -8.10
CA MET A 595 -11.91 -6.98 -8.69
C MET A 595 -11.39 -5.69 -9.33
N ALA A 596 -12.25 -5.00 -10.08
CA ALA A 596 -11.89 -3.72 -10.67
C ALA A 596 -11.63 -2.65 -9.60
N ARG A 597 -12.42 -2.63 -8.51
CA ARG A 597 -12.23 -1.75 -7.35
C ARG A 597 -10.84 -1.98 -6.72
N CYS A 598 -10.48 -3.23 -6.44
CA CYS A 598 -9.18 -3.59 -5.87
C CYS A 598 -8.02 -3.19 -6.79
N GLY A 599 -8.17 -3.44 -8.10
CA GLY A 599 -7.19 -3.02 -9.11
C GLY A 599 -7.02 -1.51 -9.16
N ALA A 600 -8.12 -0.74 -9.16
CA ALA A 600 -8.09 0.72 -9.13
C ALA A 600 -7.45 1.27 -7.86
N LEU A 601 -7.71 0.66 -6.69
CA LEU A 601 -7.13 1.08 -5.41
C LEU A 601 -5.60 0.92 -5.40
N ALA A 602 -5.11 -0.21 -5.93
CA ALA A 602 -3.67 -0.45 -6.10
C ALA A 602 -3.03 0.53 -7.09
N LEU A 603 -3.72 0.81 -8.20
CA LEU A 603 -3.27 1.77 -9.20
C LEU A 603 -3.20 3.19 -8.65
N TRP A 604 -4.15 3.59 -7.81
CA TRP A 604 -4.13 4.89 -7.15
C TRP A 604 -2.88 5.05 -6.26
N SER A 605 -2.58 4.05 -5.43
CA SER A 605 -1.37 4.11 -4.60
C SER A 605 -0.10 4.13 -5.47
N CYS A 606 -0.09 3.38 -6.57
CA CYS A 606 1.01 3.35 -7.53
C CYS A 606 1.17 4.64 -8.34
N SER A 607 0.09 5.37 -8.62
CA SER A 607 0.07 6.53 -9.53
C SER A 607 0.67 7.78 -8.91
N LYS A 608 0.99 7.79 -7.61
CA LYS A 608 1.77 8.87 -6.98
C LYS A 608 3.16 9.07 -7.63
N SER A 609 3.76 8.05 -8.26
CA SER A 609 5.05 8.18 -8.95
C SER A 609 4.92 8.50 -10.44
N ASN A 610 5.68 9.48 -10.95
CA ASN A 610 5.63 9.92 -12.35
C ASN A 610 5.94 8.79 -13.34
N LYS A 611 6.93 7.95 -13.04
CA LYS A 611 7.29 6.78 -13.88
C LYS A 611 6.19 5.71 -13.89
N ASN A 612 5.38 5.62 -12.82
CA ASN A 612 4.24 4.69 -12.77
C ASN A 612 3.05 5.25 -13.54
N LYS A 613 2.79 6.57 -13.49
CA LYS A 613 1.80 7.24 -14.36
C LYS A 613 2.09 6.86 -15.82
N GLU A 614 3.32 7.05 -16.30
CA GLU A 614 3.65 6.66 -17.68
C GLU A 614 3.40 5.17 -17.99
N ALA A 615 3.68 4.28 -17.04
CA ALA A 615 3.41 2.85 -17.20
C ALA A 615 1.90 2.53 -17.27
N ILE A 616 1.06 3.21 -16.48
CA ILE A 616 -0.41 3.09 -16.53
C ILE A 616 -0.92 3.52 -17.90
N ARG A 617 -0.41 4.63 -18.43
CA ARG A 617 -0.77 5.14 -19.77
C ARG A 617 -0.44 4.12 -20.85
N LYS A 618 0.81 3.62 -20.86
CA LYS A 618 1.27 2.62 -21.84
C LYS A 618 0.52 1.29 -21.76
N ALA A 619 0.01 0.93 -20.58
CA ALA A 619 -0.80 -0.25 -20.37
C ALA A 619 -2.27 -0.08 -20.82
N GLY A 620 -2.69 1.11 -21.27
CA GLY A 620 -4.07 1.35 -21.69
C GLY A 620 -5.03 1.60 -20.51
N GLY A 621 -4.53 2.07 -19.36
CA GLY A 621 -5.37 2.28 -18.18
C GLY A 621 -6.40 3.41 -18.32
N ILE A 622 -6.11 4.44 -19.13
CA ILE A 622 -6.98 5.64 -19.22
C ILE A 622 -8.37 5.32 -19.78
N PRO A 623 -8.53 4.64 -20.94
CA PRO A 623 -9.86 4.28 -21.45
C PRO A 623 -10.65 3.37 -20.49
N LEU A 624 -9.97 2.49 -19.77
CA LEU A 624 -10.60 1.61 -18.79
C LEU A 624 -11.12 2.39 -17.58
N LEU A 625 -10.33 3.33 -17.05
CA LEU A 625 -10.78 4.26 -16.00
C LEU A 625 -11.97 5.12 -16.49
N ALA A 626 -11.95 5.56 -17.76
CA ALA A 626 -13.05 6.33 -18.36
C ALA A 626 -14.36 5.54 -18.35
N ARG A 627 -14.26 4.25 -18.67
CA ARG A 627 -15.38 3.32 -18.70
C ARG A 627 -15.97 3.14 -17.30
N TRP A 628 -15.13 2.89 -16.30
CA TRP A 628 -15.59 2.71 -14.91
C TRP A 628 -16.16 3.99 -14.27
N LEU A 629 -15.74 5.17 -14.74
CA LEU A 629 -16.28 6.46 -14.27
C LEU A 629 -17.78 6.65 -14.61
N LYS A 630 -18.34 5.83 -15.51
CA LYS A 630 -19.76 5.83 -15.88
C LYS A 630 -20.63 5.00 -14.92
N CYS A 631 -20.03 4.25 -13.98
CA CYS A 631 -20.77 3.50 -12.97
C CYS A 631 -21.43 4.43 -11.93
N SER A 632 -22.44 3.93 -11.23
CA SER A 632 -23.15 4.68 -10.18
C SER A 632 -22.62 4.43 -8.77
N HIS A 633 -21.83 3.37 -8.55
CA HIS A 633 -21.40 2.96 -7.22
C HIS A 633 -20.15 3.73 -6.75
N ALA A 634 -20.26 4.43 -5.62
CA ALA A 634 -19.17 5.24 -5.09
C ALA A 634 -17.90 4.42 -4.75
N ASP A 635 -18.06 3.18 -4.28
CA ASP A 635 -16.96 2.32 -3.84
C ASP A 635 -15.89 2.08 -4.93
N ILE A 636 -16.32 1.97 -6.20
CA ILE A 636 -15.40 1.86 -7.35
C ILE A 636 -14.99 3.22 -7.91
N LEU A 637 -15.89 4.21 -7.87
CA LEU A 637 -15.60 5.55 -8.38
C LEU A 637 -14.50 6.23 -7.58
N THR A 638 -14.48 6.10 -6.26
CA THR A 638 -13.47 6.72 -5.38
C THR A 638 -12.04 6.36 -5.79
N PRO A 639 -11.64 5.08 -5.88
CA PRO A 639 -10.28 4.73 -6.32
C PRO A 639 -10.00 5.02 -7.80
N VAL A 640 -11.03 4.98 -8.67
CA VAL A 640 -10.90 5.37 -10.08
C VAL A 640 -10.56 6.85 -10.20
N VAL A 641 -11.34 7.72 -9.56
CA VAL A 641 -11.10 9.17 -9.54
C VAL A 641 -9.81 9.50 -8.78
N GLY A 642 -9.53 8.77 -7.69
CA GLY A 642 -8.25 8.82 -6.98
C GLY A 642 -7.05 8.57 -7.90
N THR A 643 -7.13 7.57 -8.77
CA THR A 643 -6.10 7.32 -9.79
C THR A 643 -6.01 8.46 -10.80
N LEU A 644 -7.15 8.96 -11.28
CA LEU A 644 -7.22 10.05 -12.26
C LEU A 644 -6.65 11.37 -11.70
N GLN A 645 -6.95 11.74 -10.45
CA GLN A 645 -6.41 12.96 -9.84
C GLN A 645 -4.88 12.90 -9.75
N GLU A 646 -4.28 11.75 -9.42
CA GLU A 646 -2.82 11.68 -9.35
C GLU A 646 -2.19 11.78 -10.72
N CYS A 647 -2.80 11.15 -11.72
CA CYS A 647 -2.32 11.21 -13.07
C CYS A 647 -2.50 12.60 -13.73
N ALA A 648 -3.54 13.35 -13.35
CA ALA A 648 -3.81 14.70 -13.86
C ALA A 648 -2.72 15.76 -13.60
N SER A 649 -1.76 15.45 -12.71
CA SER A 649 -0.56 16.28 -12.55
C SER A 649 0.30 16.36 -13.82
N GLU A 650 0.19 15.38 -14.72
CA GLU A 650 0.93 15.35 -15.99
C GLU A 650 0.09 15.95 -17.14
N PRO A 651 0.64 16.88 -17.95
CA PRO A 651 -0.11 17.50 -19.06
C PRO A 651 -0.67 16.50 -20.07
N SER A 652 0.08 15.43 -20.36
CA SER A 652 -0.37 14.38 -21.29
C SER A 652 -1.59 13.60 -20.79
N TYR A 653 -1.73 13.48 -19.47
CA TYR A 653 -2.90 12.85 -18.85
C TYR A 653 -4.10 13.78 -18.82
N ARG A 654 -3.91 15.08 -18.57
CA ARG A 654 -5.00 16.06 -18.68
C ARG A 654 -5.62 16.06 -20.07
N LEU A 655 -4.78 16.01 -21.11
CA LEU A 655 -5.23 15.85 -22.48
C LEU A 655 -6.07 14.58 -22.67
N ALA A 656 -5.61 13.44 -22.15
CA ALA A 656 -6.31 12.17 -22.29
C ALA A 656 -7.65 12.13 -21.52
N ILE A 657 -7.69 12.66 -20.29
CA ILE A 657 -8.91 12.81 -19.47
C ILE A 657 -9.95 13.65 -20.23
N ARG A 658 -9.49 14.71 -20.90
CA ARG A 658 -10.32 15.57 -21.73
C ARG A 658 -10.85 14.85 -22.97
N THR A 659 -9.99 14.19 -23.74
CA THR A 659 -10.38 13.52 -25.00
C THR A 659 -11.34 12.35 -24.78
N GLU A 660 -11.24 11.67 -23.63
CA GLU A 660 -12.13 10.56 -23.25
C GLU A 660 -13.47 11.05 -22.64
N GLY A 661 -13.72 12.36 -22.59
CA GLY A 661 -14.98 12.92 -22.07
C GLY A 661 -15.18 12.70 -20.57
N MET A 662 -14.11 12.50 -19.80
CA MET A 662 -14.23 12.19 -18.37
C MET A 662 -14.68 13.40 -17.53
N ILE A 663 -14.41 14.63 -17.99
CA ILE A 663 -14.75 15.86 -17.25
C ILE A 663 -16.25 15.95 -16.94
N GLU A 664 -17.12 15.53 -17.86
CA GLU A 664 -18.57 15.48 -17.64
C GLU A 664 -18.93 14.59 -16.44
N ASN A 665 -18.32 13.40 -16.34
CA ASN A 665 -18.61 12.46 -15.26
C ASN A 665 -18.03 12.93 -13.92
N LEU A 666 -16.84 13.54 -13.92
CA LEU A 666 -16.28 14.17 -12.73
C LEU A 666 -17.20 15.27 -12.19
N VAL A 667 -17.76 16.10 -13.09
CA VAL A 667 -18.71 17.15 -12.73
C VAL A 667 -20.01 16.58 -12.17
N LYS A 668 -20.58 15.54 -12.78
CA LYS A 668 -21.79 14.88 -12.28
C LYS A 668 -21.60 14.33 -10.87
N ASN A 669 -20.44 13.72 -10.60
CA ASN A 669 -20.13 13.12 -9.30
C ASN A 669 -19.85 14.14 -8.17
N LEU A 670 -19.70 15.44 -8.46
CA LEU A 670 -19.66 16.49 -7.43
C LEU A 670 -20.99 16.59 -6.65
N SER A 671 -22.10 16.17 -7.26
CA SER A 671 -23.42 16.16 -6.62
C SER A 671 -23.74 14.82 -5.95
N SER A 672 -22.75 13.94 -5.76
CA SER A 672 -22.92 12.66 -5.05
C SER A 672 -23.23 12.88 -3.56
N GLU A 673 -23.86 11.91 -2.91
CA GLU A 673 -24.06 11.91 -1.45
C GLU A 673 -22.77 11.54 -0.68
N HIS A 674 -21.76 10.98 -1.36
CA HIS A 674 -20.52 10.53 -0.74
C HIS A 674 -19.43 11.61 -0.76
N GLU A 675 -19.11 12.17 0.41
CA GLU A 675 -18.11 13.25 0.55
C GLU A 675 -16.72 12.85 0.06
N GLU A 676 -16.28 11.60 0.27
CA GLU A 676 -14.98 11.13 -0.21
C GLU A 676 -14.88 11.19 -1.75
N LEU A 677 -15.94 10.78 -2.45
CA LEU A 677 -16.00 10.88 -3.90
C LEU A 677 -15.99 12.35 -4.36
N GLN A 678 -16.73 13.22 -3.66
CA GLN A 678 -16.72 14.66 -3.95
C GLN A 678 -15.32 15.27 -3.80
N ILE A 679 -14.58 14.92 -2.73
CA ILE A 679 -13.19 15.35 -2.50
C ILE A 679 -12.32 15.00 -3.71
N HIS A 680 -12.36 13.75 -4.16
CA HIS A 680 -11.53 13.29 -5.27
C HIS A 680 -11.94 13.91 -6.61
N CYS A 681 -13.24 14.09 -6.85
CA CYS A 681 -13.72 14.77 -8.06
C CYS A 681 -13.26 16.23 -8.10
N ALA A 682 -13.39 16.95 -7.00
CA ALA A 682 -12.92 18.33 -6.89
C ALA A 682 -11.40 18.43 -7.05
N ARG A 683 -10.62 17.54 -6.43
CA ARG A 683 -9.15 17.46 -6.63
C ARG A 683 -8.74 17.14 -8.06
N ALA A 684 -9.46 16.24 -8.74
CA ALA A 684 -9.24 15.94 -10.15
C ALA A 684 -9.52 17.17 -11.03
N ILE A 685 -10.61 17.89 -10.77
CA ILE A 685 -10.93 19.15 -11.47
C ILE A 685 -9.87 20.22 -11.19
N PHE A 686 -9.45 20.39 -9.94
CA PHE A 686 -8.37 21.32 -9.55
C PHE A 686 -7.12 21.09 -10.40
N LYS A 687 -6.64 19.84 -10.50
CA LYS A 687 -5.45 19.52 -11.30
C LYS A 687 -5.68 19.66 -12.80
N CYS A 688 -6.86 19.29 -13.32
CA CYS A 688 -7.15 19.38 -14.76
C CYS A 688 -7.46 20.81 -15.25
N ALA A 689 -7.97 21.69 -14.39
CA ALA A 689 -8.38 23.06 -14.70
C ALA A 689 -7.21 24.03 -14.92
N GLU A 690 -5.96 23.55 -14.85
CA GLU A 690 -4.79 24.28 -15.35
C GLU A 690 -4.93 24.61 -16.85
N ASP A 691 -5.55 23.70 -17.61
CA ASP A 691 -5.79 23.87 -19.04
C ASP A 691 -7.07 24.70 -19.30
N LYS A 692 -6.99 25.66 -20.23
CA LYS A 692 -8.13 26.54 -20.57
C LYS A 692 -9.37 25.76 -20.99
N GLU A 693 -9.21 24.79 -21.90
CA GLU A 693 -10.32 23.97 -22.40
C GLU A 693 -11.03 23.20 -21.28
N THR A 694 -10.31 22.72 -20.26
CA THR A 694 -10.94 22.03 -19.14
C THR A 694 -11.83 22.97 -18.33
N ARG A 695 -11.39 24.21 -18.12
CA ARG A 695 -12.22 25.24 -17.44
C ARG A 695 -13.51 25.51 -18.19
N ASP A 696 -13.45 25.52 -19.52
CA ASP A 696 -14.62 25.70 -20.38
C ASP A 696 -15.55 24.48 -20.31
N LEU A 697 -15.02 23.26 -20.33
CA LEU A 697 -15.81 22.02 -20.19
C LEU A 697 -16.49 21.92 -18.82
N VAL A 698 -15.80 22.24 -17.73
CA VAL A 698 -16.39 22.24 -16.38
C VAL A 698 -17.59 23.20 -16.33
N ARG A 699 -17.49 24.37 -16.96
CA ARG A 699 -18.61 25.31 -17.10
C ARG A 699 -19.73 24.77 -17.97
N GLN A 700 -19.41 24.24 -19.15
CA GLN A 700 -20.39 23.71 -20.11
C GLN A 700 -21.20 22.55 -19.54
N HIS A 701 -20.58 21.69 -18.73
CA HIS A 701 -21.25 20.59 -18.03
C HIS A 701 -21.93 21.02 -16.70
N GLY A 702 -21.95 22.31 -16.38
CA GLY A 702 -22.66 22.84 -15.21
C GLY A 702 -21.97 22.63 -13.86
N GLY A 703 -20.66 22.32 -13.84
CA GLY A 703 -19.93 21.97 -12.62
C GLY A 703 -19.61 23.13 -11.68
N LEU A 704 -19.71 24.37 -12.15
CA LEU A 704 -19.46 25.55 -11.32
C LEU A 704 -20.50 25.68 -10.19
N LYS A 705 -21.77 25.34 -10.44
CA LYS A 705 -22.82 25.44 -9.43
C LYS A 705 -22.65 24.42 -8.29
N PRO A 706 -22.43 23.12 -8.54
CA PRO A 706 -22.09 22.16 -7.48
C PRO A 706 -20.88 22.60 -6.65
N LEU A 707 -19.81 23.10 -7.29
CA LEU A 707 -18.65 23.62 -6.56
C LEU A 707 -19.02 24.76 -5.61
N SER A 708 -19.84 25.72 -6.06
CA SER A 708 -20.32 26.81 -5.19
C SER A 708 -21.18 26.31 -4.02
N VAL A 709 -22.03 25.30 -4.23
CA VAL A 709 -22.87 24.73 -3.18
C VAL A 709 -22.03 24.02 -2.11
N LEU A 710 -20.99 23.29 -2.53
CA LEU A 710 -20.11 22.55 -1.61
C LEU A 710 -19.26 23.45 -0.71
N LEU A 711 -19.12 24.75 -1.02
CA LEU A 711 -18.48 25.72 -0.11
C LEU A 711 -19.22 25.86 1.23
N GLY A 712 -20.53 25.55 1.27
CA GLY A 712 -21.33 25.60 2.49
C GLY A 712 -20.99 24.49 3.51
N ASN A 713 -20.24 23.45 3.13
CA ASN A 713 -19.85 22.36 4.03
C ASN A 713 -18.57 22.72 4.81
N SER A 714 -18.71 23.56 5.84
CA SER A 714 -17.58 24.10 6.62
C SER A 714 -16.93 23.09 7.58
N GLU A 715 -17.57 21.95 7.84
CA GLU A 715 -17.08 20.93 8.77
C GLU A 715 -15.97 20.08 8.14
N ASN A 716 -16.14 19.65 6.89
CA ASN A 716 -15.17 18.82 6.19
C ASN A 716 -14.04 19.66 5.55
N LYS A 717 -12.96 19.87 6.31
CA LYS A 717 -11.80 20.67 5.86
C LYS A 717 -11.10 20.12 4.61
N LYS A 718 -11.09 18.79 4.42
CA LYS A 718 -10.48 18.14 3.24
C LYS A 718 -11.30 18.40 1.98
N LEU A 719 -12.62 18.31 2.08
CA LEU A 719 -13.55 18.68 1.01
C LEU A 719 -13.42 20.16 0.67
N LEU A 720 -13.37 21.02 1.69
CA LEU A 720 -13.22 22.44 1.49
C LEU A 720 -11.92 22.80 0.75
N ALA A 721 -10.80 22.20 1.12
CA ALA A 721 -9.52 22.39 0.42
C ALA A 721 -9.60 21.97 -1.05
N ALA A 722 -10.23 20.83 -1.34
CA ALA A 722 -10.42 20.32 -2.70
C ALA A 722 -11.31 21.24 -3.55
N VAL A 723 -12.46 21.65 -3.00
CA VAL A 723 -13.47 22.48 -3.69
C VAL A 723 -12.93 23.88 -3.94
N THR A 724 -12.34 24.52 -2.93
CA THR A 724 -11.75 25.86 -3.07
C THR A 724 -10.60 25.85 -4.08
N GLY A 725 -9.78 24.80 -4.10
CA GLY A 725 -8.75 24.62 -5.11
C GLY A 725 -9.35 24.55 -6.53
N ALA A 726 -10.38 23.72 -6.71
CA ALA A 726 -11.07 23.61 -8.00
C ALA A 726 -11.67 24.94 -8.46
N ILE A 727 -12.31 25.69 -7.55
CA ILE A 727 -12.85 27.02 -7.82
C ILE A 727 -11.74 27.99 -8.21
N TRP A 728 -10.62 28.00 -7.49
CA TRP A 728 -9.48 28.86 -7.81
C TRP A 728 -8.99 28.63 -9.24
N LYS A 729 -8.72 27.38 -9.62
CA LYS A 729 -8.24 27.09 -10.98
C LYS A 729 -9.30 27.40 -12.02
N CYS A 730 -10.57 27.14 -11.75
CA CYS A 730 -11.66 27.52 -12.66
C CYS A 730 -11.83 29.05 -12.79
N ALA A 731 -11.54 29.83 -11.75
CA ALA A 731 -11.67 31.29 -11.72
C ALA A 731 -10.61 32.02 -12.56
N ILE A 732 -9.56 31.34 -13.05
CA ILE A 732 -8.62 31.90 -14.03
C ILE A 732 -9.36 32.32 -15.33
N SER A 733 -10.52 31.72 -15.63
CA SER A 733 -11.38 32.14 -16.75
C SER A 733 -12.38 33.21 -16.30
N GLY A 734 -12.36 34.39 -16.94
CA GLY A 734 -13.34 35.46 -16.67
C GLY A 734 -14.79 35.03 -16.87
N GLU A 735 -15.09 34.22 -17.88
CA GLU A 735 -16.46 33.67 -18.06
C GLU A 735 -16.92 32.83 -16.87
N ASN A 736 -16.00 32.07 -16.24
CA ASN A 736 -16.31 31.27 -15.07
C ASN A 736 -16.48 32.15 -13.83
N VAL A 737 -15.66 33.20 -13.68
CA VAL A 737 -15.79 34.19 -12.60
C VAL A 737 -17.16 34.84 -12.61
N SER A 738 -17.64 35.25 -13.78
CA SER A 738 -18.99 35.80 -13.93
C SER A 738 -20.10 34.81 -13.50
N ARG A 739 -19.94 33.51 -13.75
CA ARG A 739 -20.87 32.46 -13.28
C ARG A 739 -20.75 32.19 -11.78
N PHE A 740 -19.54 32.17 -11.23
CA PHE A 740 -19.32 32.06 -9.80
C PHE A 740 -19.98 33.20 -9.03
N ARG A 741 -19.96 34.42 -9.58
CA ARG A 741 -20.73 35.56 -9.05
C ARG A 741 -22.24 35.28 -9.06
N GLU A 742 -22.81 34.77 -10.16
CA GLU A 742 -24.25 34.40 -10.22
C GLU A 742 -24.63 33.38 -9.13
N TYR A 743 -23.71 32.49 -8.78
CA TYR A 743 -23.90 31.47 -7.75
C TYR A 743 -23.46 31.91 -6.35
N LYS A 744 -23.18 33.20 -6.13
CA LYS A 744 -22.73 33.78 -4.85
C LYS A 744 -21.48 33.13 -4.25
N ALA A 745 -20.62 32.58 -5.10
CA ALA A 745 -19.40 31.90 -4.63
C ALA A 745 -18.38 32.90 -4.07
N VAL A 746 -18.36 34.15 -4.55
CA VAL A 746 -17.45 35.19 -4.06
C VAL A 746 -17.75 35.53 -2.60
N GLU A 747 -19.04 35.65 -2.26
CA GLU A 747 -19.51 35.89 -0.90
C GLU A 747 -19.16 34.70 0.02
N ALA A 748 -19.43 33.47 -0.42
CA ALA A 748 -19.06 32.27 0.33
C ALA A 748 -17.54 32.15 0.55
N LEU A 749 -16.72 32.51 -0.44
CA LEU A 749 -15.25 32.55 -0.29
C LEU A 749 -14.81 33.61 0.73
N VAL A 750 -15.48 34.75 0.81
CA VAL A 750 -15.19 35.79 1.82
C VAL A 750 -15.47 35.28 3.23
N GLU A 751 -16.56 34.52 3.43
CA GLU A 751 -16.89 33.91 4.73
C GLU A 751 -15.83 32.90 5.20
N LEU A 752 -15.10 32.29 4.27
CA LEU A 752 -14.04 31.30 4.56
C LEU A 752 -12.65 31.91 4.78
N LEU A 753 -12.51 33.24 4.80
CA LEU A 753 -11.22 33.92 5.04
C LEU A 753 -10.73 33.83 6.49
N THR A 754 -11.59 33.43 7.42
CA THR A 754 -11.28 33.33 8.86
C THR A 754 -11.48 31.90 9.37
N ASP A 755 -10.71 31.52 10.40
CA ASP A 755 -10.84 30.25 11.13
C ASP A 755 -10.75 28.98 10.24
N GLN A 756 -9.92 29.03 9.19
CA GLN A 756 -9.64 27.89 8.31
C GLN A 756 -8.16 27.49 8.34
N PRO A 757 -7.83 26.21 8.05
CA PRO A 757 -6.44 25.78 7.89
C PRO A 757 -5.76 26.47 6.70
N GLU A 758 -4.44 26.59 6.76
CA GLU A 758 -3.65 27.31 5.75
C GLU A 758 -3.87 26.76 4.33
N GLU A 759 -3.97 25.43 4.16
CA GLU A 759 -4.25 24.81 2.85
C GLU A 759 -5.54 25.34 2.21
N VAL A 760 -6.60 25.52 3.01
CA VAL A 760 -7.87 26.09 2.53
C VAL A 760 -7.69 27.57 2.22
N LEU A 761 -7.04 28.33 3.11
CA LEU A 761 -6.83 29.77 2.92
C LEU A 761 -6.02 30.07 1.66
N VAL A 762 -5.00 29.27 1.35
CA VAL A 762 -4.20 29.40 0.12
C VAL A 762 -5.12 29.36 -1.10
N HIS A 763 -6.04 28.40 -1.16
CA HIS A 763 -6.97 28.25 -2.26
C HIS A 763 -8.07 29.32 -2.28
N VAL A 764 -8.65 29.65 -1.12
CA VAL A 764 -9.69 30.68 -0.99
C VAL A 764 -9.17 32.04 -1.47
N VAL A 765 -8.01 32.45 -0.96
CA VAL A 765 -7.41 33.74 -1.33
C VAL A 765 -6.95 33.73 -2.79
N GLY A 766 -6.43 32.59 -3.27
CA GLY A 766 -6.12 32.40 -4.69
C GLY A 766 -7.34 32.62 -5.58
N ALA A 767 -8.47 31.99 -5.25
CA ALA A 767 -9.72 32.15 -5.98
C ALA A 767 -10.23 33.60 -5.95
N LEU A 768 -10.19 34.25 -4.77
CA LEU A 768 -10.58 35.64 -4.63
C LEU A 768 -9.68 36.57 -5.46
N GLY A 769 -8.37 36.31 -5.52
CA GLY A 769 -7.43 37.08 -6.34
C GLY A 769 -7.73 37.03 -7.83
N GLU A 770 -8.16 35.87 -8.35
CA GLU A 770 -8.64 35.74 -9.74
C GLU A 770 -9.99 36.43 -9.92
N CYS A 771 -10.92 36.27 -8.97
CA CYS A 771 -12.21 36.95 -9.02
C CYS A 771 -12.09 38.48 -8.99
N CYS A 772 -11.10 39.04 -8.28
CA CYS A 772 -10.82 40.47 -8.20
C CYS A 772 -10.37 41.11 -9.53
N GLN A 773 -10.01 40.32 -10.54
CA GLN A 773 -9.71 40.86 -11.87
C GLN A 773 -10.94 41.53 -12.49
N GLU A 774 -12.15 41.08 -12.14
CA GLU A 774 -13.40 41.76 -12.50
C GLU A 774 -13.76 42.88 -11.50
N PRO A 775 -14.01 44.12 -11.97
CA PRO A 775 -14.34 45.27 -11.11
C PRO A 775 -15.54 45.06 -10.17
N ILE A 776 -16.57 44.37 -10.65
CA ILE A 776 -17.80 44.11 -9.90
C ILE A 776 -17.50 43.30 -8.64
N ASN A 777 -16.61 42.30 -8.74
CA ASN A 777 -16.29 41.42 -7.61
C ASN A 777 -15.47 42.13 -6.55
N ARG A 778 -14.62 43.10 -6.93
CA ARG A 778 -13.91 43.97 -5.98
C ARG A 778 -14.89 44.73 -5.08
N THR A 779 -16.01 45.18 -5.65
CA THR A 779 -17.09 45.83 -4.88
C THR A 779 -17.83 44.84 -3.99
N ILE A 780 -18.11 43.63 -4.46
CA ILE A 780 -18.77 42.57 -3.66
C ILE A 780 -17.90 42.21 -2.44
N ILE A 781 -16.61 41.93 -2.65
CA ILE A 781 -15.67 41.58 -1.58
C ILE A 781 -15.60 42.69 -0.53
N ARG A 782 -15.56 43.96 -0.95
CA ARG A 782 -15.66 45.10 -0.02
C ARG A 782 -16.96 45.09 0.78
N LYS A 783 -18.11 44.97 0.11
CA LYS A 783 -19.43 45.01 0.75
C LYS A 783 -19.64 43.85 1.73
N CYS A 784 -19.05 42.69 1.47
CA CYS A 784 -19.05 41.53 2.36
C CYS A 784 -17.99 41.62 3.48
N GLY A 785 -17.22 42.70 3.57
CA GLY A 785 -16.21 42.85 4.63
C GLY A 785 -14.97 41.97 4.45
N GLY A 786 -14.62 41.58 3.22
CA GLY A 786 -13.47 40.71 2.94
C GLY A 786 -12.10 41.41 2.95
N ILE A 787 -12.04 42.75 2.83
CA ILE A 787 -10.77 43.49 2.83
C ILE A 787 -10.02 43.37 4.18
N PRO A 788 -10.64 43.58 5.35
CA PRO A 788 -9.94 43.45 6.63
C PRO A 788 -9.31 42.07 6.88
N PRO A 789 -10.00 40.93 6.65
CA PRO A 789 -9.37 39.62 6.73
C PRO A 789 -8.19 39.46 5.77
N LEU A 790 -8.31 39.92 4.50
CA LEU A 790 -7.21 39.86 3.53
C LEU A 790 -5.98 40.65 4.01
N VAL A 791 -6.16 41.87 4.54
CA VAL A 791 -5.05 42.66 5.08
C VAL A 791 -4.44 41.99 6.30
N LYS A 792 -5.24 41.40 7.19
CA LYS A 792 -4.75 40.65 8.36
C LYS A 792 -3.83 39.49 7.94
N LEU A 793 -4.17 38.77 6.87
CA LEU A 793 -3.37 37.64 6.38
C LEU A 793 -1.98 38.04 5.85
N LEU A 794 -1.72 39.33 5.57
CA LEU A 794 -0.37 39.81 5.20
C LEU A 794 0.67 39.65 6.33
N THR A 795 0.22 39.42 7.56
CA THR A 795 1.07 39.16 8.73
C THR A 795 1.41 37.68 8.93
N GLY A 796 0.89 36.79 8.07
CA GLY A 796 1.15 35.35 8.12
C GLY A 796 2.59 34.96 7.81
N THR A 797 2.92 33.68 7.99
CA THR A 797 4.25 33.11 7.72
C THR A 797 4.28 32.13 6.55
N ASP A 798 3.12 31.58 6.15
CA ASP A 798 3.02 30.70 5.00
C ASP A 798 3.28 31.45 3.69
N GLN A 799 4.26 30.99 2.93
CA GLN A 799 4.77 31.71 1.76
C GLN A 799 3.79 31.63 0.59
N ALA A 800 3.12 30.49 0.38
CA ALA A 800 2.16 30.31 -0.70
C ALA A 800 0.93 31.19 -0.49
N LEU A 801 0.45 31.27 0.76
CA LEU A 801 -0.63 32.13 1.18
C LEU A 801 -0.24 33.60 0.98
N LEU A 802 0.94 34.03 1.44
CA LEU A 802 1.40 35.42 1.26
C LEU A 802 1.46 35.84 -0.22
N VAL A 803 1.91 34.95 -1.13
CA VAL A 803 1.89 35.24 -2.57
C VAL A 803 0.46 35.47 -3.06
N ASN A 804 -0.51 34.68 -2.62
CA ASN A 804 -1.90 34.84 -3.03
C ASN A 804 -2.55 36.08 -2.38
N VAL A 805 -2.29 36.33 -1.09
CA VAL A 805 -2.83 37.48 -0.35
C VAL A 805 -2.33 38.79 -0.95
N THR A 806 -1.03 38.91 -1.23
CA THR A 806 -0.47 40.11 -1.86
C THR A 806 -1.11 40.38 -3.23
N LYS A 807 -1.29 39.35 -4.05
CA LYS A 807 -2.01 39.48 -5.34
C LYS A 807 -3.46 39.91 -5.17
N ALA A 808 -4.20 39.32 -4.23
CA ALA A 808 -5.59 39.65 -3.97
C ALA A 808 -5.76 41.08 -3.43
N VAL A 809 -4.91 41.48 -2.47
CA VAL A 809 -4.90 42.85 -1.92
C VAL A 809 -4.53 43.87 -3.00
N GLY A 810 -3.50 43.59 -3.81
CA GLY A 810 -3.12 44.44 -4.93
C GLY A 810 -4.22 44.57 -5.98
N ALA A 811 -4.92 43.48 -6.31
CA ALA A 811 -6.07 43.53 -7.20
C ALA A 811 -7.23 44.31 -6.60
N CYS A 812 -7.50 44.21 -5.29
CA CYS A 812 -8.49 45.04 -4.61
C CYS A 812 -8.11 46.53 -4.64
N ALA A 813 -6.82 46.86 -4.52
CA ALA A 813 -6.31 48.23 -4.48
C ALA A 813 -6.48 49.01 -5.80
N THR A 814 -6.86 48.35 -6.91
CA THR A 814 -7.17 49.07 -8.16
C THR A 814 -8.45 49.90 -8.07
N GLU A 815 -9.34 49.63 -7.10
CA GLU A 815 -10.50 50.47 -6.83
C GLU A 815 -10.16 51.47 -5.72
N PRO A 816 -10.34 52.78 -5.93
CA PRO A 816 -10.03 53.82 -4.95
C PRO A 816 -10.70 53.61 -3.58
N GLU A 817 -11.97 53.16 -3.54
CA GLU A 817 -12.68 52.92 -2.29
C GLU A 817 -12.11 51.76 -1.48
N ASN A 818 -11.66 50.71 -2.17
CA ASN A 818 -10.99 49.59 -1.53
C ASN A 818 -9.61 50.03 -1.04
N MET A 819 -8.89 50.82 -1.84
CA MET A 819 -7.58 51.33 -1.49
C MET A 819 -7.60 52.20 -0.23
N MET A 820 -8.61 53.05 -0.06
CA MET A 820 -8.82 53.81 1.18
C MET A 820 -8.96 52.91 2.42
N ILE A 821 -9.62 51.75 2.29
CA ILE A 821 -9.77 50.80 3.40
C ILE A 821 -8.44 50.08 3.66
N ILE A 822 -7.73 49.67 2.60
CA ILE A 822 -6.42 49.01 2.69
C ILE A 822 -5.42 49.93 3.41
N ASP A 823 -5.39 51.22 3.05
CA ASP A 823 -4.51 52.21 3.67
C ASP A 823 -4.82 52.41 5.16
N ARG A 824 -6.09 52.59 5.52
CA ARG A 824 -6.53 52.71 6.93
C ARG A 824 -6.19 51.50 7.80
N LEU A 825 -5.99 50.33 7.19
CA LEU A 825 -5.62 49.08 7.86
C LEU A 825 -4.11 48.82 7.84
N ASP A 826 -3.30 49.83 7.51
CA ASP A 826 -1.84 49.72 7.35
C ASP A 826 -1.41 48.71 6.26
N GLY A 827 -2.30 48.36 5.33
CA GLY A 827 -2.05 47.32 4.33
C GLY A 827 -0.85 47.64 3.42
N VAL A 828 -0.67 48.90 3.01
CA VAL A 828 0.48 49.32 2.21
C VAL A 828 1.79 49.16 2.97
N ARG A 829 1.80 49.50 4.26
CA ARG A 829 2.97 49.32 5.14
C ARG A 829 3.31 47.83 5.31
N LEU A 830 2.30 46.97 5.45
CA LEU A 830 2.48 45.52 5.52
C LEU A 830 3.04 44.94 4.21
N LEU A 831 2.54 45.38 3.04
CA LEU A 831 3.12 45.03 1.75
C LEU A 831 4.59 45.44 1.65
N TRP A 832 4.94 46.63 2.15
CA TRP A 832 6.33 47.09 2.19
C TRP A 832 7.21 46.25 3.10
N SER A 833 6.67 45.78 4.23
CA SER A 833 7.36 44.84 5.13
C SER A 833 7.68 43.52 4.43
N LEU A 834 6.77 43.00 3.61
CA LEU A 834 6.96 41.74 2.87
C LEU A 834 8.07 41.81 1.80
N LEU A 835 8.50 43.01 1.38
CA LEU A 835 9.68 43.18 0.53
C LEU A 835 10.97 42.66 1.20
N LYS A 836 11.00 42.57 2.54
CA LYS A 836 12.12 42.02 3.31
C LYS A 836 12.10 40.49 3.41
N ASN A 837 11.04 39.83 2.93
CA ASN A 837 10.89 38.38 3.01
C ASN A 837 11.98 37.68 2.16
N PRO A 838 12.60 36.58 2.64
CA PRO A 838 13.62 35.85 1.88
C PRO A 838 13.10 35.15 0.61
N ASN A 839 11.80 34.88 0.52
CA ASN A 839 11.19 34.22 -0.61
C ASN A 839 11.00 35.23 -1.78
N PRO A 840 11.64 35.01 -2.94
CA PRO A 840 11.56 35.94 -4.06
C PRO A 840 10.16 36.04 -4.66
N ASP A 841 9.32 35.01 -4.57
CA ASP A 841 7.95 35.07 -5.09
C ASP A 841 7.08 36.02 -4.26
N VAL A 842 7.25 36.00 -2.92
CA VAL A 842 6.59 36.95 -2.01
C VAL A 842 7.09 38.37 -2.25
N GLN A 843 8.41 38.55 -2.45
CA GLN A 843 8.97 39.87 -2.78
C GLN A 843 8.39 40.41 -4.09
N ALA A 844 8.34 39.58 -5.13
CA ALA A 844 7.84 39.97 -6.44
C ALA A 844 6.34 40.29 -6.41
N SER A 845 5.54 39.49 -5.69
CA SER A 845 4.10 39.73 -5.57
C SER A 845 3.78 40.94 -4.69
N ALA A 846 4.53 41.17 -3.62
CA ALA A 846 4.41 42.36 -2.79
C ALA A 846 4.78 43.64 -3.56
N ALA A 847 5.92 43.64 -4.28
CA ALA A 847 6.32 44.77 -5.13
C ALA A 847 5.29 45.06 -6.23
N TRP A 848 4.71 44.02 -6.82
CA TRP A 848 3.62 44.18 -7.80
C TRP A 848 2.37 44.78 -7.16
N ALA A 849 1.97 44.31 -5.98
CA ALA A 849 0.79 44.80 -5.27
C ALA A 849 0.89 46.27 -4.83
N ILE A 850 2.11 46.77 -4.60
CA ILE A 850 2.35 48.19 -4.28
C ILE A 850 1.99 49.11 -5.45
N CYS A 851 2.10 48.65 -6.71
CA CYS A 851 1.82 49.48 -7.89
C CYS A 851 0.41 50.09 -7.87
N PRO A 852 -0.69 49.29 -7.82
CA PRO A 852 -2.05 49.84 -7.74
C PRO A 852 -2.31 50.60 -6.44
N CYS A 853 -1.61 50.27 -5.34
CA CYS A 853 -1.73 51.03 -4.09
C CYS A 853 -1.21 52.46 -4.22
N ILE A 854 -0.07 52.67 -4.90
CA ILE A 854 0.48 54.01 -5.14
C ILE A 854 -0.39 54.75 -6.16
N GLU A 855 -0.82 54.07 -7.22
CA GLU A 855 -1.60 54.69 -8.31
C GLU A 855 -2.96 55.21 -7.85
N ASN A 856 -3.60 54.56 -6.86
CA ASN A 856 -4.94 54.92 -6.39
C ASN A 856 -4.97 55.51 -4.98
N ALA A 857 -3.81 55.76 -4.36
CA ALA A 857 -3.74 56.47 -3.08
C ALA A 857 -3.91 57.98 -3.29
N LYS A 858 -4.66 58.63 -2.38
CA LYS A 858 -4.94 60.07 -2.44
C LYS A 858 -3.67 60.92 -2.30
N ASP A 859 -2.80 60.54 -1.36
CA ASP A 859 -1.57 61.25 -1.01
C ASP A 859 -0.35 60.32 -1.17
N ALA A 860 -0.25 59.69 -2.34
CA ALA A 860 0.70 58.61 -2.62
C ALA A 860 2.17 59.00 -2.37
N GLY A 861 2.54 60.23 -2.72
CA GLY A 861 3.88 60.78 -2.51
C GLY A 861 4.29 60.82 -1.04
N GLU A 862 3.43 61.39 -0.18
CA GLU A 862 3.67 61.46 1.27
C GLU A 862 3.61 60.08 1.93
N MET A 863 2.63 59.26 1.54
CA MET A 863 2.48 57.88 2.03
C MET A 863 3.77 57.08 1.84
N VAL A 864 4.35 57.07 0.64
CA VAL A 864 5.59 56.33 0.37
C VAL A 864 6.77 56.85 1.19
N ARG A 865 6.89 58.18 1.38
CA ARG A 865 7.97 58.79 2.18
C ARG A 865 7.82 58.55 3.68
N SER A 866 6.60 58.33 4.16
CA SER A 866 6.34 58.00 5.57
C SER A 866 6.99 56.68 6.00
N PHE A 867 7.29 55.78 5.04
CA PHE A 867 7.96 54.52 5.30
C PHE A 867 9.48 54.74 5.43
N VAL A 868 9.96 54.91 6.66
CA VAL A 868 11.40 55.10 6.96
C VAL A 868 12.23 53.95 6.37
N GLY A 869 13.19 54.30 5.50
CA GLY A 869 14.04 53.34 4.78
C GLY A 869 13.33 52.55 3.68
N GLY A 870 12.06 52.84 3.40
CA GLY A 870 11.26 52.13 2.40
C GLY A 870 11.75 52.33 0.96
N LEU A 871 12.10 53.57 0.62
CA LEU A 871 12.69 53.92 -0.69
C LEU A 871 14.10 53.34 -0.86
N GLU A 872 14.91 53.31 0.20
CA GLU A 872 16.21 52.64 0.17
C GLU A 872 16.06 51.13 -0.05
N LEU A 873 15.11 50.50 0.65
CA LEU A 873 14.82 49.07 0.52
C LEU A 873 14.44 48.70 -0.92
N ILE A 874 13.53 49.45 -1.55
CA ILE A 874 13.06 49.13 -2.91
C ILE A 874 14.17 49.31 -3.95
N VAL A 875 15.01 50.33 -3.80
CA VAL A 875 16.21 50.52 -4.64
C VAL A 875 17.21 49.38 -4.43
N ASN A 876 17.43 48.95 -3.19
CA ASN A 876 18.33 47.83 -2.87
C ASN A 876 17.87 46.50 -3.48
N LEU A 877 16.55 46.27 -3.67
CA LEU A 877 16.04 45.07 -4.33
C LEU A 877 16.40 44.96 -5.82
N LEU A 878 16.84 46.05 -6.47
CA LEU A 878 17.42 46.00 -7.82
C LEU A 878 18.73 45.17 -7.90
N LYS A 879 19.31 44.81 -6.74
CA LYS A 879 20.47 43.90 -6.65
C LYS A 879 20.06 42.42 -6.66
N SER A 880 18.76 42.09 -6.70
CA SER A 880 18.26 40.71 -6.71
C SER A 880 18.73 39.94 -7.94
N LYS A 881 18.89 38.62 -7.78
CA LYS A 881 19.18 37.69 -8.89
C LYS A 881 17.91 37.21 -9.59
N ASN A 882 16.74 37.37 -8.97
CA ASN A 882 15.47 36.90 -9.53
C ASN A 882 14.89 37.96 -10.48
N LYS A 883 14.73 37.58 -11.76
CA LYS A 883 14.23 38.48 -12.82
C LYS A 883 12.79 38.95 -12.59
N GLU A 884 11.97 38.15 -11.93
CA GLU A 884 10.59 38.49 -11.59
C GLU A 884 10.54 39.55 -10.49
N VAL A 885 11.37 39.40 -9.44
CA VAL A 885 11.55 40.45 -8.41
C VAL A 885 12.00 41.74 -9.06
N LEU A 886 13.03 41.70 -9.92
CA LEU A 886 13.52 42.88 -10.62
C LEU A 886 12.42 43.54 -11.47
N ALA A 887 11.61 42.75 -12.17
CA ALA A 887 10.53 43.27 -13.02
C ALA A 887 9.45 43.97 -12.19
N SER A 888 8.99 43.35 -11.10
CA SER A 888 8.01 43.96 -10.19
C SER A 888 8.55 45.18 -9.46
N VAL A 889 9.82 45.16 -9.04
CA VAL A 889 10.48 46.32 -8.41
C VAL A 889 10.63 47.47 -9.39
N CYS A 890 10.98 47.21 -10.65
CA CYS A 890 10.99 48.25 -11.68
C CYS A 890 9.60 48.86 -11.88
N ALA A 891 8.54 48.04 -11.93
CA ALA A 891 7.16 48.53 -12.03
C ALA A 891 6.74 49.40 -10.82
N ALA A 892 7.16 49.02 -9.62
CA ALA A 892 6.93 49.82 -8.41
C ALA A 892 7.70 51.15 -8.48
N ILE A 893 8.97 51.12 -8.88
CA ILE A 893 9.79 52.34 -9.08
C ILE A 893 9.17 53.27 -10.12
N THR A 894 8.62 52.74 -11.22
CA THR A 894 7.89 53.53 -12.22
C THR A 894 6.77 54.34 -11.59
N ASN A 895 5.98 53.74 -10.69
CA ASN A 895 4.89 54.44 -10.01
C ASN A 895 5.38 55.40 -8.93
N ILE A 896 6.42 55.03 -8.17
CA ILE A 896 7.05 55.90 -7.17
C ILE A 896 7.64 57.17 -7.83
N ALA A 897 8.29 57.01 -8.98
CA ALA A 897 8.94 58.09 -9.72
C ALA A 897 7.98 59.07 -10.41
N LYS A 898 6.65 58.83 -10.35
CA LYS A 898 5.65 59.81 -10.80
C LYS A 898 5.59 61.02 -9.86
N ASP A 899 5.97 60.85 -8.60
CA ASP A 899 6.09 61.93 -7.61
C ASP A 899 7.53 62.49 -7.61
N GLU A 900 7.66 63.81 -7.70
CA GLU A 900 8.94 64.49 -7.88
C GLU A 900 9.86 64.37 -6.65
N GLU A 901 9.30 64.48 -5.44
CA GLU A 901 10.06 64.35 -4.19
C GLU A 901 10.55 62.91 -3.99
N ASN A 902 9.71 61.93 -4.26
CA ASN A 902 10.10 60.52 -4.28
C ASN A 902 11.20 60.24 -5.29
N LEU A 903 11.10 60.81 -6.50
CA LEU A 903 12.09 60.66 -7.56
C LEU A 903 13.45 61.22 -7.12
N ALA A 904 13.49 62.36 -6.46
CA ALA A 904 14.71 62.92 -5.90
C ALA A 904 15.34 61.96 -4.88
N VAL A 905 14.55 61.43 -3.94
CA VAL A 905 15.06 60.54 -2.88
C VAL A 905 15.60 59.22 -3.44
N ILE A 906 14.90 58.57 -4.38
CA ILE A 906 15.42 57.33 -5.01
C ILE A 906 16.66 57.59 -5.88
N THR A 907 16.78 58.80 -6.44
CA THR A 907 17.98 59.23 -7.16
C THR A 907 19.18 59.31 -6.22
N ASP A 908 19.01 59.92 -5.05
CA ASP A 908 20.04 60.00 -4.01
C ASP A 908 20.45 58.62 -3.47
N HIS A 909 19.52 57.66 -3.43
CA HIS A 909 19.81 56.26 -3.09
C HIS A 909 20.51 55.47 -4.22
N GLY A 910 20.83 56.09 -5.36
CA GLY A 910 21.59 55.47 -6.43
C GLY A 910 20.78 54.51 -7.32
N VAL A 911 19.51 54.84 -7.61
CA VAL A 911 18.67 54.05 -8.53
C VAL A 911 19.26 53.98 -9.95
N ILE A 912 19.94 55.05 -10.41
CA ILE A 912 20.42 55.19 -11.80
C ILE A 912 21.48 54.13 -12.18
N PRO A 913 22.60 53.96 -11.43
CA PRO A 913 23.57 52.92 -11.74
C PRO A 913 22.98 51.50 -11.67
N LEU A 914 22.05 51.26 -10.75
CA LEU A 914 21.42 49.96 -10.57
C LEU A 914 20.52 49.61 -11.75
N LEU A 915 19.61 50.49 -12.18
CA LEU A 915 18.78 50.28 -13.37
C LEU A 915 19.64 50.11 -14.63
N SER A 916 20.69 50.94 -14.78
CA SER A 916 21.61 50.86 -15.92
C SER A 916 22.29 49.50 -16.04
N LYS A 917 22.69 48.90 -14.91
CA LYS A 917 23.32 47.57 -14.87
C LYS A 917 22.36 46.44 -15.34
N LEU A 918 21.06 46.61 -15.16
CA LEU A 918 20.04 45.62 -15.53
C LEU A 918 19.68 45.63 -17.02
N THR A 919 20.12 46.65 -17.78
CA THR A 919 19.75 46.83 -19.19
C THR A 919 20.25 45.73 -20.13
N ASN A 920 21.25 44.93 -19.70
CA ASN A 920 21.73 43.77 -20.45
C ASN A 920 20.92 42.50 -20.10
N THR A 921 19.59 42.55 -20.26
CA THR A 921 18.70 41.39 -20.03
C THR A 921 18.00 40.92 -21.30
N ASN A 922 17.59 39.65 -21.30
CA ASN A 922 16.82 39.02 -22.37
C ASN A 922 15.37 38.70 -21.98
N ASN A 923 14.96 38.97 -20.74
CA ASN A 923 13.60 38.73 -20.29
C ASN A 923 12.70 39.93 -20.66
N ASN A 924 11.72 39.73 -21.55
CA ASN A 924 10.87 40.80 -22.05
C ASN A 924 10.02 41.49 -20.97
N LYS A 925 9.56 40.76 -19.95
CA LYS A 925 8.82 41.36 -18.82
C LYS A 925 9.69 42.34 -18.05
N LEU A 926 10.95 41.95 -17.76
CA LEU A 926 11.92 42.86 -17.15
C LEU A 926 12.29 44.00 -18.10
N ARG A 927 12.50 43.75 -19.40
CA ARG A 927 12.80 44.81 -20.38
C ARG A 927 11.74 45.90 -20.39
N ARG A 928 10.46 45.51 -20.40
CA ARG A 928 9.33 46.42 -20.37
C ARG A 928 9.38 47.33 -19.15
N HIS A 929 9.34 46.75 -17.95
CA HIS A 929 9.28 47.55 -16.72
C HIS A 929 10.57 48.31 -16.43
N LEU A 930 11.72 47.76 -16.82
CA LEU A 930 12.98 48.47 -16.71
C LEU A 930 13.00 49.72 -17.62
N ALA A 931 12.52 49.61 -18.85
CA ALA A 931 12.41 50.77 -19.73
C ALA A 931 11.40 51.81 -19.22
N GLU A 932 10.24 51.37 -18.70
CA GLU A 932 9.26 52.26 -18.04
C GLU A 932 9.88 52.98 -16.84
N ALA A 933 10.61 52.28 -15.97
CA ALA A 933 11.31 52.86 -14.83
C ALA A 933 12.36 53.89 -15.26
N ILE A 934 13.18 53.58 -16.27
CA ILE A 934 14.16 54.53 -16.81
C ILE A 934 13.47 55.76 -17.41
N SER A 935 12.36 55.57 -18.13
CA SER A 935 11.57 56.67 -18.72
C SER A 935 11.10 57.65 -17.64
N HIS A 936 10.51 57.17 -16.56
CA HIS A 936 10.04 58.03 -15.46
C HIS A 936 11.20 58.62 -14.65
N CYS A 937 12.27 57.87 -14.40
CA CYS A 937 13.44 58.42 -13.71
C CYS A 937 14.13 59.54 -14.51
N CYS A 938 14.00 59.55 -15.84
CA CYS A 938 14.52 60.61 -16.71
C CYS A 938 13.71 61.92 -16.61
N MET A 939 12.57 61.97 -15.92
CA MET A 939 11.84 63.22 -15.70
C MET A 939 12.62 64.17 -14.77
N TRP A 940 13.56 63.65 -13.98
CA TRP A 940 14.53 64.44 -13.24
C TRP A 940 15.71 64.78 -14.15
N GLY A 941 15.91 66.07 -14.45
CA GLY A 941 16.81 66.51 -15.51
C GLY A 941 18.24 65.98 -15.42
N SER A 942 18.83 65.89 -14.22
CA SER A 942 20.20 65.36 -14.04
C SER A 942 20.31 63.85 -14.29
N ASN A 943 19.21 63.10 -14.19
CA ASN A 943 19.22 61.65 -14.38
C ASN A 943 19.45 61.26 -15.84
N ARG A 944 19.01 62.09 -16.81
CA ARG A 944 19.20 61.84 -18.25
C ARG A 944 20.68 61.74 -18.60
N VAL A 945 21.47 62.66 -18.08
CA VAL A 945 22.93 62.70 -18.27
C VAL A 945 23.55 61.48 -17.60
N ALA A 946 23.17 61.21 -16.34
CA ALA A 946 23.69 60.07 -15.58
C ALA A 946 23.41 58.71 -16.27
N PHE A 947 22.23 58.50 -16.85
CA PHE A 947 21.92 57.29 -17.63
C PHE A 947 22.78 57.16 -18.91
N GLY A 948 23.17 58.29 -19.50
CA GLY A 948 24.12 58.35 -20.61
C GLY A 948 25.52 57.90 -20.17
N GLU A 949 26.02 58.49 -19.08
CA GLU A 949 27.34 58.20 -18.50
C GLU A 949 27.47 56.74 -18.04
N THR A 950 26.40 56.14 -17.51
CA THR A 950 26.35 54.73 -17.11
C THR A 950 26.13 53.76 -18.28
N LYS A 951 26.11 54.26 -19.53
CA LYS A 951 26.00 53.49 -20.78
C LYS A 951 24.71 52.68 -20.91
N ALA A 952 23.60 53.14 -20.33
CA ALA A 952 22.30 52.47 -20.43
C ALA A 952 21.66 52.58 -21.83
N VAL A 953 21.96 53.66 -22.57
CA VAL A 953 21.31 54.03 -23.84
C VAL A 953 21.51 52.97 -24.93
N GLY A 954 22.74 52.50 -25.15
CA GLY A 954 23.04 51.51 -26.20
C GLY A 954 22.27 50.18 -26.03
N PRO A 955 22.32 49.55 -24.84
CA PRO A 955 21.49 48.38 -24.51
C PRO A 955 19.99 48.61 -24.72
N LEU A 956 19.44 49.78 -24.35
CA LEU A 956 18.03 50.11 -24.56
C LEU A 956 17.65 50.17 -26.04
N VAL A 957 18.50 50.73 -26.91
CA VAL A 957 18.25 50.70 -28.37
C VAL A 957 18.11 49.26 -28.88
N ARG A 958 18.82 48.29 -28.28
CA ARG A 958 18.69 46.87 -28.66
C ARG A 958 17.33 46.27 -28.27
N TYR A 959 16.62 46.83 -27.29
CA TYR A 959 15.27 46.35 -26.92
C TYR A 959 14.25 46.58 -28.04
N LEU A 960 14.45 47.59 -28.91
CA LEU A 960 13.63 47.83 -30.10
C LEU A 960 13.71 46.71 -31.16
N LYS A 961 14.63 45.74 -30.98
CA LYS A 961 14.71 44.53 -31.81
C LYS A 961 13.88 43.36 -31.24
N SER A 962 13.16 43.58 -30.13
CA SER A 962 12.25 42.59 -29.57
C SER A 962 11.09 42.31 -30.54
N ASN A 963 10.35 41.23 -30.29
CA ASN A 963 9.08 40.96 -30.98
C ASN A 963 7.86 41.37 -30.12
N ASP A 964 8.11 41.94 -28.93
CA ASP A 964 7.07 42.30 -27.96
C ASP A 964 6.65 43.77 -28.11
N PRO A 965 5.40 44.07 -28.51
CA PRO A 965 4.91 45.44 -28.66
C PRO A 965 4.99 46.27 -27.38
N SER A 966 4.81 45.65 -26.22
CA SER A 966 4.85 46.35 -24.93
C SER A 966 6.28 46.81 -24.61
N VAL A 967 7.27 45.98 -24.97
CA VAL A 967 8.69 46.37 -24.87
C VAL A 967 9.00 47.51 -25.82
N HIS A 968 8.46 47.51 -27.04
CA HIS A 968 8.64 48.63 -27.97
C HIS A 968 8.11 49.94 -27.43
N ARG A 969 6.86 49.95 -26.95
CA ARG A 969 6.23 51.13 -26.34
C ARG A 969 7.09 51.70 -25.20
N ALA A 970 7.39 50.86 -24.21
CA ALA A 970 8.18 51.26 -23.04
C ALA A 970 9.58 51.75 -23.42
N THR A 971 10.24 51.06 -24.35
CA THR A 971 11.58 51.44 -24.81
C THR A 971 11.56 52.75 -25.59
N ALA A 972 10.58 52.96 -26.48
CA ALA A 972 10.46 54.20 -27.24
C ALA A 972 10.19 55.39 -26.31
N GLN A 973 9.36 55.22 -25.28
CA GLN A 973 9.13 56.25 -24.25
C GLN A 973 10.43 56.60 -23.50
N ALA A 974 11.19 55.58 -23.08
CA ALA A 974 12.48 55.80 -22.42
C ALA A 974 13.48 56.53 -23.33
N LEU A 975 13.59 56.12 -24.59
CA LEU A 975 14.48 56.76 -25.56
C LEU A 975 14.04 58.19 -25.90
N TYR A 976 12.73 58.46 -25.95
CA TYR A 976 12.21 59.81 -26.10
C TYR A 976 12.67 60.70 -24.94
N GLN A 977 12.47 60.27 -23.69
CA GLN A 977 12.91 61.03 -22.51
C GLN A 977 14.43 61.22 -22.45
N LEU A 978 15.21 60.19 -22.79
CA LEU A 978 16.67 60.26 -22.85
C LEU A 978 17.18 61.17 -23.97
N SER A 979 16.45 61.28 -25.08
CA SER A 979 16.85 62.07 -26.26
C SER A 979 16.78 63.58 -26.05
N GLU A 980 16.20 64.06 -24.94
CA GLU A 980 16.29 65.48 -24.59
C GLU A 980 17.73 65.90 -24.27
N ASP A 981 18.60 64.96 -23.87
CA ASP A 981 20.02 65.22 -23.74
C ASP A 981 20.77 65.01 -25.09
N PRO A 982 21.59 65.98 -25.53
CA PRO A 982 22.36 65.87 -26.77
C PRO A 982 23.33 64.69 -26.82
N SER A 983 24.01 64.35 -25.72
CA SER A 983 25.01 63.27 -25.69
C SER A 983 24.36 61.90 -25.87
N ASN A 984 23.17 61.74 -25.28
CA ASN A 984 22.33 60.56 -25.47
C ASN A 984 21.86 60.43 -26.93
N CYS A 985 21.44 61.51 -27.58
CA CYS A 985 21.08 61.50 -29.01
C CYS A 985 22.21 60.97 -29.90
N ILE A 986 23.45 61.39 -29.66
CA ILE A 986 24.63 60.90 -30.40
C ILE A 986 24.78 59.39 -30.21
N THR A 987 24.73 58.93 -28.95
CA THR A 987 24.84 57.50 -28.60
C THR A 987 23.72 56.67 -29.26
N MET A 988 22.49 57.17 -29.27
CA MET A 988 21.37 56.49 -29.91
C MET A 988 21.55 56.39 -31.44
N HIS A 989 22.02 57.48 -32.08
CA HIS A 989 22.30 57.50 -33.50
C HIS A 989 23.40 56.50 -33.89
N GLU A 990 24.50 56.45 -33.13
CA GLU A 990 25.59 55.47 -33.31
C GLU A 990 25.11 54.01 -33.19
N ASN A 991 24.08 53.75 -32.36
CA ASN A 991 23.46 52.44 -32.21
C ASN A 991 22.37 52.14 -33.26
N GLY A 992 22.17 53.03 -34.24
CA GLY A 992 21.25 52.82 -35.37
C GLY A 992 19.76 52.95 -35.01
N VAL A 993 19.42 53.73 -33.98
CA VAL A 993 18.04 53.87 -33.47
C VAL A 993 17.05 54.35 -34.54
N VAL A 994 17.49 55.23 -35.46
CA VAL A 994 16.60 55.95 -36.39
C VAL A 994 15.85 55.00 -37.31
N LYS A 995 16.53 53.99 -37.86
CA LYS A 995 15.89 52.99 -38.73
C LYS A 995 14.83 52.18 -37.99
N LEU A 996 15.07 51.87 -36.71
CA LEU A 996 14.14 51.10 -35.89
C LEU A 996 12.91 51.94 -35.53
N LEU A 997 13.11 53.18 -35.10
CA LEU A 997 12.00 54.08 -34.74
C LEU A 997 11.17 54.52 -35.95
N LEU A 998 11.77 54.71 -37.13
CA LEU A 998 11.03 55.04 -38.36
C LEU A 998 9.99 53.98 -38.71
N ALA A 999 10.31 52.69 -38.51
CA ALA A 999 9.34 51.63 -38.68
C ALA A 999 8.21 51.70 -37.64
N MET A 1000 8.51 52.14 -36.42
CA MET A 1000 7.55 52.26 -35.31
C MET A 1000 6.64 53.48 -35.42
N VAL A 1001 7.01 54.53 -36.18
CA VAL A 1001 6.10 55.65 -36.51
C VAL A 1001 4.88 55.18 -37.31
N GLY A 1002 4.99 54.06 -38.04
CA GLY A 1002 3.86 53.42 -38.72
C GLY A 1002 3.03 52.48 -37.84
N SER A 1003 3.29 52.42 -36.52
CA SER A 1003 2.55 51.55 -35.60
C SER A 1003 1.11 51.99 -35.42
N THR A 1004 0.21 51.05 -35.13
CA THR A 1004 -1.18 51.32 -34.74
C THR A 1004 -1.32 51.77 -33.27
N ASP A 1005 -0.24 51.67 -32.50
CA ASP A 1005 -0.18 52.12 -31.11
C ASP A 1005 0.25 53.58 -31.04
N GLU A 1006 -0.70 54.46 -30.71
CA GLU A 1006 -0.53 55.92 -30.64
C GLU A 1006 0.61 56.32 -29.69
N THR A 1007 0.71 55.68 -28.52
CA THR A 1007 1.75 56.01 -27.53
C THR A 1007 3.16 55.66 -28.03
N LEU A 1008 3.28 54.54 -28.75
CA LEU A 1008 4.53 54.15 -29.40
C LEU A 1008 4.85 55.09 -30.57
N GLN A 1009 3.85 55.46 -31.38
CA GLN A 1009 4.01 56.37 -32.50
C GLN A 1009 4.50 57.74 -32.04
N GLU A 1010 3.86 58.32 -31.02
CA GLU A 1010 4.22 59.63 -30.46
C GLU A 1010 5.64 59.61 -29.89
N ALA A 1011 5.97 58.61 -29.06
CA ALA A 1011 7.30 58.49 -28.48
C ALA A 1011 8.38 58.30 -29.56
N ALA A 1012 8.11 57.48 -30.59
CA ALA A 1012 9.04 57.26 -31.69
C ALA A 1012 9.25 58.54 -32.52
N ALA A 1013 8.18 59.25 -32.86
CA ALA A 1013 8.24 60.51 -33.59
C ALA A 1013 8.95 61.60 -32.79
N GLY A 1014 8.65 61.72 -31.50
CA GLY A 1014 9.28 62.66 -30.57
C GLY A 1014 10.79 62.43 -30.44
N CYS A 1015 11.20 61.17 -30.29
CA CYS A 1015 12.62 60.81 -30.21
C CYS A 1015 13.37 61.14 -31.52
N ILE A 1016 12.78 60.82 -32.68
CA ILE A 1016 13.35 61.18 -33.99
C ILE A 1016 13.44 62.70 -34.16
N ALA A 1017 12.42 63.45 -33.72
CA ALA A 1017 12.41 64.90 -33.79
C ALA A 1017 13.56 65.52 -32.98
N ASN A 1018 13.83 65.01 -31.77
CA ASN A 1018 14.95 65.46 -30.94
C ASN A 1018 16.30 65.19 -31.62
N ILE A 1019 16.50 63.98 -32.16
CA ILE A 1019 17.72 63.63 -32.91
C ILE A 1019 17.89 64.55 -34.12
N ARG A 1020 16.82 64.83 -34.89
CA ARG A 1020 16.89 65.71 -36.05
C ARG A 1020 17.15 67.17 -35.68
N ARG A 1021 16.58 67.67 -34.58
CA ARG A 1021 16.86 69.03 -34.07
C ARG A 1021 18.34 69.18 -33.73
N LEU A 1022 18.96 68.20 -33.08
CA LEU A 1022 20.40 68.20 -32.79
C LEU A 1022 21.24 68.21 -34.07
N ALA A 1023 20.89 67.37 -35.05
CA ALA A 1023 21.58 67.32 -36.34
C ALA A 1023 21.51 68.67 -37.07
N LEU A 1024 20.32 69.30 -37.11
CA LEU A 1024 20.12 70.62 -37.71
C LEU A 1024 20.88 71.73 -36.99
N ALA A 1025 20.91 71.71 -35.65
CA ALA A 1025 21.71 72.66 -34.87
C ALA A 1025 23.20 72.53 -35.18
N THR A 1026 23.69 71.30 -35.33
CA THR A 1026 25.09 71.00 -35.69
C THR A 1026 25.41 71.43 -37.13
N GLU A 1027 24.50 71.20 -38.09
CA GLU A 1027 24.64 71.68 -39.47
C GLU A 1027 24.70 73.22 -39.52
N LYS A 1028 23.81 73.89 -38.79
CA LYS A 1028 23.83 75.36 -38.68
C LYS A 1028 25.11 75.90 -38.06
N ALA A 1029 25.64 75.26 -37.02
CA ALA A 1029 26.89 75.67 -36.39
C ALA A 1029 28.14 75.40 -37.26
N LYS A 1030 28.05 74.51 -38.26
CA LYS A 1030 29.16 74.21 -39.18
C LYS A 1030 29.20 75.10 -40.43
N TYR A 1031 28.05 75.64 -40.86
CA TYR A 1031 27.90 76.37 -42.12
C TYR A 1031 27.32 77.78 -41.99
N GLY A 1032 26.85 78.17 -40.80
CA GLY A 1032 26.50 79.54 -40.43
C GLY A 1032 27.56 80.10 -39.48
#